data_AF-A0A2S7XY65-F1
#
_entry.id   AF-A0A2S7XY65-F1
#
_cell.length_a   1.000
_cell.length_b   1.000
_cell.length_c   1.000
_cell.angle_alpha   90.00
_cell.angle_beta   90.00
_cell.angle_gamma   90.00
#
_symmetry.space_group_name_H-M   'P 1'
#
loop_
_entity.id
_entity.type
_entity.pdbx_description
1 polymer ?
#
loop_
_entity_poly.entity_id
_entity_poly.type
_entity_poly.pdbx_seq_one_letter_code
_entity_poly.pdbx_strand_id
1 'polypeptide(L)'
;MDGIDDSPLSLAVVRLADYTDRLTPNGPGATVVAVGLATYYCLFGSRGDAVFVAAAAALASPEALWHLLARYRQPALCSVLAAACSVLFLRLIALTAPHFFTHGSVRWTESAGSFFIPSRTTHTRFFPKKHSFAYSYLTVGIPVGLRAEINGIFSIDPPSERAVRGWWTWLKSPLYEVDGASHLARGRDEGGLREKLNKFLLSQSVDPSDYPHAFLVTAPKFLGYSFNPVSFWYLYSPDKVLSAMILEVNNTFDERRPYLVFRDFDQETKHIQSLDPRPSTDNTASRFSASFEKDFHVSPFNSRKGSYSVLAKDPLGPGLATFRGLDVTINLRSSKGHPKLVARLVHQTPVIDVAEMTALQKVLFVGRWFWIGFATFPRIVKEAAILFFRRSLHVWFRPEPLLQSLGRHATTTERRLEAVFCDYLRYRVEQSPESLRVRYIPSGISASTTEYVFASKAVATATTILPACDVEIRVLTPVFYARFVHYAHDLEGLFNELAESCTVAVDKPDMLPHIFLKKGALPLRASGLAEYAAFRLIQALRRTPEPIRRPMTSAEDSLGGQASTRKPVDIRGFRISPMDAYVLEHGSDSFKSMYRSTVSRLFLADRFFLGSLELLSAVELMCRAGFAYLLVSAFYH
;
A
#
# COMPACT_ATOMS: atom_id res chain seq x y z
N MET A 1 48.56 -0.28 16.45
CA MET A 1 47.20 0.13 16.04
C MET A 1 46.99 -0.39 14.63
N ASP A 2 46.79 -1.69 14.50
CA ASP A 2 46.48 -2.35 13.22
C ASP A 2 45.14 -3.04 13.43
N GLY A 3 44.09 -2.51 12.81
CA GLY A 3 42.71 -2.98 13.02
C GLY A 3 41.62 -1.94 12.72
N ILE A 4 41.91 -0.90 11.93
CA ILE A 4 40.86 -0.05 11.37
C ILE A 4 40.57 -0.57 9.96
N ASP A 5 39.39 -1.15 9.80
CA ASP A 5 38.84 -1.66 8.55
C ASP A 5 38.81 -0.55 7.48
N ASP A 6 39.25 -0.83 6.24
CA ASP A 6 39.35 0.09 5.09
C ASP A 6 37.97 0.47 4.49
N SER A 7 36.97 0.66 5.34
CA SER A 7 35.68 1.18 4.93
C SER A 7 35.79 2.68 4.59
N PRO A 8 35.09 3.20 3.57
CA PRO A 8 35.08 4.64 3.28
C PRO A 8 34.57 5.51 4.46
N LEU A 9 33.93 4.89 5.45
CA LEU A 9 33.46 5.53 6.68
C LEU A 9 34.56 5.68 7.74
N SER A 10 35.45 4.70 7.91
CA SER A 10 36.61 4.83 8.79
C SER A 10 37.56 5.91 8.28
N LEU A 11 37.73 6.00 6.97
CA LEU A 11 38.51 7.07 6.33
C LEU A 11 37.88 8.46 6.56
N ALA A 12 36.55 8.57 6.57
CA ALA A 12 35.85 9.82 6.84
C ALA A 12 35.99 10.23 8.32
N VAL A 13 35.93 9.28 9.25
CA VAL A 13 36.15 9.50 10.69
C VAL A 13 37.60 9.93 10.95
N VAL A 14 38.57 9.28 10.31
CA VAL A 14 40.00 9.64 10.38
C VAL A 14 40.25 11.03 9.80
N ARG A 15 39.61 11.39 8.67
CA ARG A 15 39.72 12.73 8.09
C ARG A 15 39.04 13.81 8.93
N LEU A 16 37.92 13.48 9.59
CA LEU A 16 37.26 14.40 10.52
C LEU A 16 38.15 14.61 11.76
N ALA A 17 38.78 13.54 12.25
CA ALA A 17 39.74 13.58 13.35
C ALA A 17 40.99 14.40 12.99
N ASP A 18 41.60 14.17 11.82
CA ASP A 18 42.73 14.96 11.29
C ASP A 18 42.34 16.44 11.06
N TYR A 19 41.10 16.69 10.64
CA TYR A 19 40.58 18.06 10.50
C TYR A 19 40.38 18.75 11.86
N THR A 20 39.90 18.04 12.88
CA THR A 20 39.80 18.55 14.26
C THR A 20 41.17 18.77 14.89
N ASP A 21 42.14 17.89 14.63
CA ASP A 21 43.51 18.00 15.16
C ASP A 21 44.24 19.24 14.60
N ARG A 22 44.00 19.56 13.32
CA ARG A 22 44.53 20.77 12.66
C ARG A 22 43.88 22.08 13.13
N LEU A 23 42.69 22.03 13.74
CA LEU A 23 41.96 23.22 14.21
C LEU A 23 42.27 23.59 15.67
N THR A 24 42.84 22.68 16.46
CA THR A 24 43.18 22.95 17.87
C THR A 24 44.62 22.52 18.17
N PRO A 25 45.63 23.37 17.87
CA PRO A 25 47.01 22.91 17.87
C PRO A 25 47.60 22.57 19.25
N ASN A 26 46.94 22.92 20.38
CA ASN A 26 47.44 22.61 21.73
C ASN A 26 46.34 22.80 22.80
N GLY A 27 45.49 21.80 23.05
CA GLY A 27 44.60 21.82 24.20
C GLY A 27 43.98 20.46 24.54
N PRO A 28 43.65 20.18 25.81
CA PRO A 28 43.02 18.92 26.26
C PRO A 28 41.66 18.61 25.61
N GLY A 29 41.12 19.51 24.79
CA GLY A 29 39.85 19.35 24.08
C GLY A 29 39.86 18.31 22.95
N ALA A 30 40.97 18.11 22.23
CA ALA A 30 41.00 17.22 21.05
C ALA A 30 40.72 15.74 21.39
N THR A 31 41.27 15.24 22.51
CA THR A 31 40.99 13.87 22.99
C THR A 31 39.55 13.72 23.47
N VAL A 32 38.99 14.75 24.11
CA VAL A 32 37.58 14.77 24.55
C VAL A 32 36.63 14.81 23.34
N VAL A 33 37.00 15.51 22.27
CA VAL A 33 36.27 15.53 20.98
C VAL A 33 36.27 14.16 20.34
N ALA A 34 37.44 13.51 20.22
CA ALA A 34 37.55 12.19 19.62
C ALA A 34 36.76 11.14 20.43
N VAL A 35 36.83 11.18 21.76
CA VAL A 35 36.06 10.30 22.65
C VAL A 35 34.56 10.62 22.59
N GLY A 36 34.18 11.90 22.55
CA GLY A 36 32.78 12.34 22.46
C GLY A 36 32.13 11.92 21.13
N LEU A 37 32.81 12.16 20.00
CA LEU A 37 32.37 11.74 18.67
C LEU A 37 32.37 10.22 18.54
N ALA A 38 33.38 9.52 19.07
CA ALA A 38 33.40 8.06 19.10
C ALA A 38 32.25 7.51 19.96
N THR A 39 31.97 8.11 21.12
CA THR A 39 30.86 7.70 22.00
C THR A 39 29.51 7.96 21.34
N TYR A 40 29.32 9.14 20.74
CA TYR A 40 28.12 9.45 19.96
C TYR A 40 27.92 8.47 18.82
N TYR A 41 28.98 8.17 18.07
CA TYR A 41 28.90 7.23 16.95
C TYR A 41 28.72 5.78 17.42
N CYS A 42 29.28 5.37 18.56
CA CYS A 42 29.00 4.05 19.14
C CYS A 42 27.55 3.92 19.61
N LEU A 43 26.94 5.00 20.10
CA LEU A 43 25.56 4.99 20.60
C LEU A 43 24.52 5.14 19.48
N PHE A 44 24.79 5.97 18.48
CA PHE A 44 23.80 6.35 17.45
C PHE A 44 24.19 5.97 16.03
N GLY A 45 25.46 5.64 15.79
CA GLY A 45 26.16 5.55 14.50
C GLY A 45 25.32 5.09 13.31
N SER A 46 24.82 6.07 12.57
CA SER A 46 24.25 5.89 11.24
C SER A 46 24.79 6.96 10.29
N ARG A 47 24.60 6.77 8.98
CA ARG A 47 24.95 7.78 7.97
C ARG A 47 24.24 9.13 8.21
N GLY A 48 23.05 9.11 8.83
CA GLY A 48 22.31 10.33 9.18
C GLY A 48 22.97 11.10 10.31
N ASP A 49 23.64 10.41 11.24
CA ASP A 49 24.30 11.04 12.37
C ASP A 49 25.56 11.81 11.97
N ALA A 50 26.25 11.37 10.91
CA ALA A 50 27.30 12.15 10.28
C ALA A 50 26.77 13.47 9.69
N VAL A 51 25.55 13.47 9.14
CA VAL A 51 24.89 14.70 8.65
C VAL A 51 24.53 15.61 9.82
N PHE A 52 24.04 15.07 10.94
CA PHE A 52 23.76 15.88 12.13
C PHE A 52 25.00 16.54 12.72
N VAL A 53 26.10 15.80 12.83
CA VAL A 53 27.38 16.36 13.30
C VAL A 53 27.90 17.44 12.34
N ALA A 54 27.83 17.20 11.03
CA ALA A 54 28.24 18.20 10.03
C ALA A 54 27.35 19.45 10.07
N ALA A 55 26.04 19.29 10.18
CA ALA A 55 25.09 20.40 10.31
C ALA A 55 25.29 21.16 11.63
N ALA A 56 25.54 20.46 12.73
CA ALA A 56 25.85 21.07 14.03
C ALA A 56 27.15 21.88 13.99
N ALA A 57 28.21 21.37 13.37
CA ALA A 57 29.47 22.10 13.17
C ALA A 57 29.29 23.34 12.30
N ALA A 58 28.48 23.23 11.25
CA ALA A 58 28.10 24.35 10.39
C ALA A 58 27.29 25.43 11.13
N LEU A 59 26.40 25.03 12.06
CA LEU A 59 25.62 25.94 12.91
C LEU A 59 26.46 26.56 14.04
N ALA A 60 27.41 25.82 14.61
CA ALA A 60 28.29 26.29 15.67
C ALA A 60 29.38 27.25 15.16
N SER A 61 29.73 27.20 13.87
CA SER A 61 30.68 28.11 13.22
C SER A 61 30.15 28.70 11.90
N PRO A 62 29.16 29.62 11.96
CA PRO A 62 28.53 30.19 10.76
C PRO A 62 29.51 30.87 9.80
N GLU A 63 30.57 31.50 10.32
CA GLU A 63 31.57 32.20 9.50
C GLU A 63 32.41 31.24 8.66
N ALA A 64 32.86 30.11 9.23
CA ALA A 64 33.61 29.09 8.50
C ALA A 64 32.77 28.46 7.39
N LEU A 65 31.49 28.20 7.66
CA LEU A 65 30.53 27.73 6.66
C LEU A 65 30.32 28.78 5.55
N TRP A 66 30.16 30.05 5.91
CA TRP A 66 29.94 31.13 4.95
C TRP A 66 31.14 31.33 4.02
N HIS A 67 32.37 31.30 4.55
CA HIS A 67 33.59 31.36 3.73
C HIS A 67 33.72 30.18 2.76
N LEU A 68 33.37 28.98 3.21
CA LEU A 68 33.43 27.76 2.39
C LEU A 68 32.34 27.78 1.30
N LEU A 69 31.11 28.16 1.65
CA LEU A 69 30.03 28.34 0.68
C LEU A 69 30.36 29.46 -0.30
N ALA A 70 30.88 30.61 0.12
CA ALA A 70 31.25 31.71 -0.76
C ALA A 70 32.35 31.32 -1.76
N ARG A 71 33.35 30.54 -1.33
CA ARG A 71 34.45 30.06 -2.17
C ARG A 71 34.00 29.07 -3.26
N TYR A 72 32.97 28.26 -2.97
CA TYR A 72 32.52 27.20 -3.88
C TYR A 72 31.13 27.45 -4.50
N ARG A 73 30.42 28.53 -4.15
CA ARG A 73 29.03 28.78 -4.58
C ARG A 73 28.85 28.70 -6.08
N GLN A 74 29.67 29.44 -6.82
CA GLN A 74 29.54 29.58 -8.26
C GLN A 74 29.99 28.32 -9.03
N PRO A 75 31.16 27.71 -8.76
CA PRO A 75 31.55 26.46 -9.43
C PRO A 75 30.66 25.27 -9.03
N ALA A 76 30.22 25.18 -7.78
CA ALA A 76 29.32 24.11 -7.35
C ALA A 76 27.93 24.26 -7.99
N LEU A 77 27.35 25.47 -8.01
CA LEU A 77 26.07 25.72 -8.66
C LEU A 77 26.14 25.42 -10.16
N CYS A 78 27.18 25.89 -10.86
CA CYS A 78 27.38 25.59 -12.28
C CYS A 78 27.54 24.09 -12.54
N SER A 79 28.28 23.38 -11.69
CA SER A 79 28.47 21.93 -11.82
C SER A 79 27.18 21.14 -11.58
N VAL A 80 26.39 21.54 -10.57
CA VAL A 80 25.08 20.94 -10.29
C VAL A 80 24.10 21.19 -11.43
N LEU A 81 24.04 22.41 -11.96
CA LEU A 81 23.19 22.74 -13.11
C LEU A 81 23.63 21.98 -14.36
N ALA A 82 24.93 21.90 -14.64
CA ALA A 82 25.44 21.14 -15.77
C ALA A 82 25.11 19.64 -15.65
N ALA A 83 25.28 19.06 -14.46
CA ALA A 83 24.91 17.67 -14.19
C ALA A 83 23.40 17.45 -14.37
N ALA A 84 22.56 18.34 -13.83
CA ALA A 84 21.10 18.26 -13.98
C ALA A 84 20.67 18.37 -15.45
N CYS A 85 21.22 19.33 -16.20
CA CYS A 85 20.97 19.48 -17.64
C CYS A 85 21.41 18.25 -18.42
N SER A 86 22.57 17.65 -18.07
CA SER A 86 23.07 16.43 -18.72
C SER A 86 22.14 15.24 -18.48
N VAL A 87 21.64 15.08 -17.25
CA VAL A 87 20.67 14.03 -16.91
C VAL A 87 19.35 14.24 -17.65
N LEU A 88 18.84 15.47 -17.71
CA LEU A 88 17.62 15.80 -18.44
C LEU A 88 17.77 15.57 -19.95
N PHE A 89 18.93 15.92 -20.51
CA PHE A 89 19.24 15.70 -21.92
C PHE A 89 19.30 14.20 -22.24
N LEU A 90 19.99 13.41 -21.42
CA LEU A 90 20.04 11.96 -21.57
C LEU A 90 18.65 11.32 -21.42
N ARG A 91 17.82 11.82 -20.50
CA ARG A 91 16.40 11.40 -20.35
C ARG A 91 15.58 11.71 -21.59
N LEU A 92 15.77 12.89 -22.16
CA LEU A 92 15.09 13.30 -23.38
C LEU A 92 15.47 12.40 -24.55
N ILE A 93 16.75 12.06 -24.70
CA ILE A 93 17.24 11.12 -25.72
C ILE A 93 16.63 9.73 -25.53
N ALA A 94 16.62 9.22 -24.30
CA ALA A 94 16.02 7.91 -24.00
C ALA A 94 14.52 7.86 -24.35
N LEU A 95 13.79 8.97 -24.15
CA LEU A 95 12.38 9.10 -24.48
C LEU A 95 12.12 9.22 -26.01
N THR A 96 12.90 10.05 -26.70
CA THR A 96 12.66 10.39 -28.11
C THR A 96 13.22 9.36 -29.07
N ALA A 97 14.31 8.68 -28.70
CA ALA A 97 14.99 7.70 -29.53
C ALA A 97 15.14 6.34 -28.80
N PRO A 98 14.02 5.68 -28.47
CA PRO A 98 14.04 4.46 -27.66
C PRO A 98 14.71 3.28 -28.37
N HIS A 99 14.78 3.29 -29.70
CA HIS A 99 15.45 2.25 -30.50
C HIS A 99 16.95 2.11 -30.19
N PHE A 100 17.62 3.14 -29.64
CA PHE A 100 19.00 3.02 -29.14
C PHE A 100 19.10 2.26 -27.81
N PHE A 101 17.99 2.04 -27.12
CA PHE A 101 17.96 1.53 -25.74
C PHE A 101 17.07 0.31 -25.53
N THR A 102 16.12 0.05 -26.43
CA THR A 102 15.16 -1.06 -26.33
C THR A 102 15.14 -1.86 -27.63
N HIS A 103 15.30 -3.18 -27.53
CA HIS A 103 15.14 -4.09 -28.66
C HIS A 103 13.71 -4.65 -28.69
N GLY A 104 13.02 -4.43 -29.81
CA GLY A 104 11.74 -5.06 -30.14
C GLY A 104 10.50 -4.23 -29.78
N SER A 105 9.66 -3.99 -30.78
CA SER A 105 8.26 -3.62 -30.57
C SER A 105 7.42 -4.88 -30.67
N VAL A 106 6.73 -5.25 -29.59
CA VAL A 106 5.71 -6.30 -29.66
C VAL A 106 4.43 -5.67 -30.17
N ARG A 107 4.04 -5.98 -31.41
CA ARG A 107 2.69 -5.68 -31.91
C ARG A 107 1.76 -6.79 -31.44
N TRP A 108 0.86 -6.44 -30.51
CA TRP A 108 -0.23 -7.31 -30.10
C TRP A 108 -1.31 -7.31 -31.19
N THR A 109 -1.50 -8.44 -31.87
CA THR A 109 -2.35 -8.52 -33.07
C THR A 109 -3.82 -8.86 -32.77
N GLU A 110 -4.15 -9.26 -31.55
CA GLU A 110 -5.50 -9.76 -31.20
C GLU A 110 -6.49 -8.67 -30.71
N SER A 111 -6.04 -7.43 -30.49
CA SER A 111 -6.90 -6.34 -30.02
C SER A 111 -6.36 -4.96 -30.42
N ALA A 112 -7.13 -3.90 -30.14
CA ALA A 112 -6.86 -2.51 -30.53
C ALA A 112 -5.51 -1.92 -30.08
N GLY A 113 -4.66 -2.64 -29.35
CA GLY A 113 -3.38 -2.14 -28.87
C GLY A 113 -3.52 -1.31 -27.59
N SER A 114 -2.57 -0.40 -27.35
CA SER A 114 -2.46 0.36 -26.10
C SER A 114 -2.58 1.86 -26.34
N PHE A 115 -3.37 2.53 -25.50
CA PHE A 115 -3.73 3.92 -25.71
C PHE A 115 -3.47 4.79 -24.48
N PHE A 116 -2.94 5.99 -24.70
CA PHE A 116 -3.17 7.10 -23.77
C PHE A 116 -4.52 7.73 -24.08
N ILE A 117 -5.36 7.81 -23.06
CA ILE A 117 -6.73 8.31 -23.13
C ILE A 117 -6.83 9.54 -22.21
N PRO A 118 -6.42 10.74 -22.68
CA PRO A 118 -6.83 12.00 -22.09
C PRO A 118 -8.31 11.97 -21.75
N SER A 119 -8.67 12.26 -20.52
CA SER A 119 -10.04 12.12 -20.03
C SER A 119 -10.46 13.30 -19.17
N ARG A 120 -11.77 13.44 -18.99
CA ARG A 120 -12.38 14.37 -18.05
C ARG A 120 -13.25 13.61 -17.08
N THR A 121 -12.98 13.84 -15.80
CA THR A 121 -13.81 13.30 -14.71
C THR A 121 -14.70 14.41 -14.18
N THR A 122 -15.98 14.10 -13.99
CA THR A 122 -16.97 15.00 -13.38
C THR A 122 -17.60 14.29 -12.19
N HIS A 123 -17.79 15.02 -11.10
CA HIS A 123 -18.51 14.53 -9.93
C HIS A 123 -19.60 15.52 -9.59
N THR A 124 -20.84 15.06 -9.56
CA THR A 124 -22.00 15.87 -9.18
C THR A 124 -22.71 15.18 -8.02
N ARG A 125 -22.66 15.81 -6.85
CA ARG A 125 -23.42 15.44 -5.67
C ARG A 125 -24.76 16.17 -5.68
N PHE A 126 -25.84 15.42 -5.47
CA PHE A 126 -27.21 15.93 -5.36
C PHE A 126 -27.69 15.98 -3.90
N PHE A 127 -27.27 15.01 -3.08
CA PHE A 127 -27.73 14.83 -1.69
C PHE A 127 -26.55 14.51 -0.74
N PRO A 128 -26.56 14.99 0.53
CA PRO A 128 -27.55 15.90 1.16
C PRO A 128 -27.36 17.38 0.78
N LYS A 129 -26.20 17.75 0.26
CA LYS A 129 -25.90 19.10 -0.22
C LYS A 129 -25.36 19.01 -1.65
N LYS A 130 -25.81 19.94 -2.51
CA LYS A 130 -25.36 20.03 -3.89
C LYS A 130 -23.92 20.50 -3.96
N HIS A 131 -23.09 19.79 -4.72
CA HIS A 131 -21.70 20.16 -5.00
C HIS A 131 -21.27 19.50 -6.31
N SER A 132 -20.61 20.24 -7.20
CA SER A 132 -20.16 19.70 -8.47
C SER A 132 -18.79 20.24 -8.82
N PHE A 133 -17.95 19.39 -9.40
CA PHE A 133 -16.62 19.75 -9.87
C PHE A 133 -16.20 18.83 -11.00
N ALA A 134 -15.22 19.28 -11.79
CA ALA A 134 -14.70 18.56 -12.92
C ALA A 134 -13.22 18.86 -13.13
N TYR A 135 -12.46 17.87 -13.58
CA TYR A 135 -11.02 18.02 -13.79
C TYR A 135 -10.51 17.07 -14.87
N SER A 136 -9.38 17.42 -15.48
CA SER A 136 -8.68 16.56 -16.42
C SER A 136 -8.02 15.40 -15.68
N TYR A 137 -8.13 14.22 -16.29
CA TYR A 137 -7.63 12.95 -15.78
C TYR A 137 -6.93 12.20 -16.90
N LEU A 138 -5.86 11.47 -16.59
CA LEU A 138 -5.18 10.62 -17.57
C LEU A 138 -5.51 9.17 -17.27
N THR A 139 -6.07 8.49 -18.27
CA THR A 139 -6.22 7.04 -18.25
C THR A 139 -5.42 6.42 -19.38
N VAL A 140 -5.09 5.15 -19.24
CA VAL A 140 -4.55 4.29 -20.28
C VAL A 140 -5.50 3.14 -20.50
N GLY A 141 -5.62 2.69 -21.75
CA GLY A 141 -6.34 1.48 -22.13
C GLY A 141 -5.34 0.44 -22.61
N ILE A 142 -5.35 -0.76 -22.03
CA ILE A 142 -4.43 -1.84 -22.38
C ILE A 142 -5.14 -3.20 -22.52
N PRO A 143 -4.71 -4.06 -23.44
CA PRO A 143 -5.15 -5.45 -23.48
C PRO A 143 -4.59 -6.22 -22.28
N VAL A 144 -5.44 -6.98 -21.58
CA VAL A 144 -5.01 -7.78 -20.44
C VAL A 144 -4.26 -9.01 -20.95
N GLY A 145 -3.02 -9.20 -20.49
CA GLY A 145 -2.12 -10.26 -20.95
C GLY A 145 -0.98 -9.75 -21.83
N LEU A 146 -1.06 -8.51 -22.32
CA LEU A 146 0.07 -7.84 -22.95
C LEU A 146 1.15 -7.53 -21.91
N ARG A 147 2.38 -7.93 -22.19
CA ARG A 147 3.58 -7.59 -21.39
C ARG A 147 4.60 -7.00 -22.34
N ALA A 148 4.76 -5.68 -22.30
CA ALA A 148 5.58 -4.99 -23.28
C ALA A 148 6.02 -3.62 -22.79
N GLU A 149 7.13 -3.16 -23.34
CA GLU A 149 7.50 -1.75 -23.33
C GLU A 149 7.20 -1.14 -24.69
N ILE A 150 6.33 -0.16 -24.70
CA ILE A 150 5.81 0.43 -25.92
C ILE A 150 6.45 1.79 -26.10
N ASN A 151 7.22 1.89 -27.18
CA ASN A 151 7.78 3.14 -27.68
C ASN A 151 8.63 3.90 -26.63
N GLY A 152 9.24 3.18 -25.67
CA GLY A 152 10.09 3.69 -24.59
C GLY A 152 9.43 4.62 -23.57
N ILE A 153 8.16 4.97 -23.74
CA ILE A 153 7.42 5.89 -22.86
C ILE A 153 6.50 5.16 -21.88
N PHE A 154 6.02 3.97 -22.25
CA PHE A 154 5.01 3.24 -21.49
C PHE A 154 5.42 1.77 -21.30
N SER A 155 5.34 1.29 -20.06
CA SER A 155 5.56 -0.11 -19.71
C SER A 155 4.25 -0.75 -19.26
N ILE A 156 3.98 -1.96 -19.75
CA ILE A 156 2.86 -2.79 -19.34
C ILE A 156 3.42 -4.06 -18.71
N ASP A 157 3.08 -4.23 -17.45
CA ASP A 157 3.35 -5.39 -16.62
C ASP A 157 4.81 -5.89 -16.69
N PRO A 158 5.78 -5.01 -16.37
CA PRO A 158 7.19 -5.34 -16.46
C PRO A 158 7.56 -6.48 -15.51
N PRO A 159 8.57 -7.30 -15.86
CA PRO A 159 9.06 -8.37 -14.99
C PRO A 159 9.55 -7.83 -13.63
N SER A 160 9.47 -8.70 -12.60
CA SER A 160 9.75 -8.39 -11.19
C SER A 160 11.18 -7.89 -10.93
N GLU A 161 12.14 -8.18 -11.81
CA GLU A 161 13.55 -7.84 -11.64
C GLU A 161 13.90 -6.36 -11.86
N ARG A 162 12.93 -5.49 -12.18
CA ARG A 162 13.12 -4.03 -12.16
C ARG A 162 13.18 -3.45 -10.74
N ALA A 163 13.93 -4.07 -9.84
CA ALA A 163 14.52 -3.30 -8.76
C ALA A 163 15.48 -2.31 -9.43
N VAL A 164 15.13 -1.02 -9.45
CA VAL A 164 15.95 0.07 -10.01
C VAL A 164 17.27 0.15 -9.23
N ARG A 165 18.19 -0.77 -9.51
CA ARG A 165 19.54 -0.83 -8.94
C ARG A 165 20.49 -0.23 -9.96
N GLY A 166 20.42 1.09 -10.11
CA GLY A 166 21.33 1.84 -10.97
C GLY A 166 20.69 3.07 -11.59
N TRP A 167 21.44 4.18 -11.59
CA TRP A 167 21.03 5.44 -12.21
C TRP A 167 20.82 5.31 -13.73
N TRP A 168 21.59 4.43 -14.40
CA TRP A 168 21.42 4.08 -15.82
C TRP A 168 20.10 3.38 -16.11
N THR A 169 19.69 2.42 -15.26
CA THR A 169 18.41 1.73 -15.40
C THR A 169 17.26 2.72 -15.19
N TRP A 170 17.35 3.55 -14.15
CA TRP A 170 16.40 4.64 -13.94
C TRP A 170 16.28 5.49 -15.21
N LEU A 171 17.41 5.97 -15.75
CA LEU A 171 17.48 6.82 -16.94
C LEU A 171 16.76 6.23 -18.17
N LYS A 172 16.82 4.92 -18.35
CA LYS A 172 16.18 4.21 -19.47
C LYS A 172 14.75 3.73 -19.17
N SER A 173 14.32 3.72 -17.92
CA SER A 173 12.98 3.26 -17.54
C SER A 173 11.88 4.13 -18.19
N PRO A 174 10.81 3.50 -18.70
CA PRO A 174 9.61 4.19 -19.17
C PRO A 174 9.04 5.15 -18.12
N LEU A 175 8.46 6.25 -18.58
CA LEU A 175 7.89 7.27 -17.71
C LEU A 175 6.56 6.84 -17.10
N TYR A 176 5.76 6.12 -17.90
CA TYR A 176 4.46 5.61 -17.51
C TYR A 176 4.49 4.09 -17.34
N GLU A 177 3.80 3.57 -16.32
CA GLU A 177 3.76 2.13 -16.04
C GLU A 177 2.36 1.70 -15.58
N VAL A 178 1.90 0.56 -16.08
CA VAL A 178 0.84 -0.23 -15.44
C VAL A 178 1.47 -1.55 -15.04
N ASP A 179 1.43 -1.91 -13.75
CA ASP A 179 1.98 -3.17 -13.27
C ASP A 179 0.92 -4.06 -12.62
N GLY A 180 1.16 -5.37 -12.65
CA GLY A 180 0.31 -6.33 -11.96
C GLY A 180 0.18 -6.04 -10.46
N ALA A 181 1.20 -5.49 -9.80
CA ALA A 181 1.19 -5.25 -8.35
C ALA A 181 0.07 -4.30 -7.88
N SER A 182 -0.30 -3.34 -8.73
CA SER A 182 -1.31 -2.33 -8.42
C SER A 182 -2.75 -2.72 -8.77
N HIS A 183 -3.00 -3.98 -9.15
CA HIS A 183 -4.28 -4.42 -9.70
C HIS A 183 -4.78 -5.73 -9.09
N LEU A 184 -6.10 -5.88 -8.88
CA LEU A 184 -6.76 -7.05 -8.27
C LEU A 184 -6.12 -7.49 -6.93
N ALA A 185 -5.56 -8.70 -6.80
CA ALA A 185 -4.85 -9.12 -5.58
C ALA A 185 -3.59 -8.27 -5.30
N ARG A 186 -2.97 -8.36 -4.12
CA ARG A 186 -1.67 -7.70 -3.87
C ARG A 186 -0.52 -8.53 -4.45
N GLY A 187 0.60 -7.88 -4.74
CA GLY A 187 1.79 -8.55 -5.30
C GLY A 187 1.72 -8.76 -6.82
N ARG A 188 2.82 -9.24 -7.40
CA ARG A 188 2.91 -9.59 -8.83
C ARG A 188 2.70 -11.10 -8.99
N ASP A 189 2.08 -11.49 -10.10
CA ASP A 189 1.96 -12.89 -10.51
C ASP A 189 2.85 -13.11 -11.74
N GLU A 190 3.39 -14.33 -11.91
CA GLU A 190 4.33 -14.64 -12.99
C GLU A 190 3.70 -14.49 -14.38
N GLY A 191 2.45 -14.93 -14.53
CA GLY A 191 1.59 -14.74 -15.70
C GLY A 191 0.91 -13.37 -15.78
N GLY A 192 1.31 -12.43 -14.92
CA GLY A 192 0.97 -11.03 -15.05
C GLY A 192 -0.51 -10.70 -14.80
N LEU A 193 -0.99 -9.59 -15.38
CA LEU A 193 -2.38 -9.14 -15.23
C LEU A 193 -3.42 -10.20 -15.65
N ARG A 194 -3.09 -11.07 -16.61
CA ARG A 194 -3.98 -12.14 -17.07
C ARG A 194 -4.16 -13.21 -16.00
N GLU A 195 -3.09 -13.70 -15.41
CA GLU A 195 -3.18 -14.68 -14.32
C GLU A 195 -3.94 -14.11 -13.12
N LYS A 196 -3.72 -12.84 -12.79
CA LYS A 196 -4.45 -12.15 -11.72
C LYS A 196 -5.96 -12.08 -11.97
N LEU A 197 -6.34 -11.77 -13.20
CA LEU A 197 -7.73 -11.79 -13.62
C LEU A 197 -8.33 -13.19 -13.46
N ASN A 198 -7.63 -14.22 -13.94
CA ASN A 198 -8.10 -15.60 -13.84
C ASN A 198 -8.29 -16.04 -12.38
N LYS A 199 -7.32 -15.77 -11.50
CA LYS A 199 -7.44 -16.06 -10.05
C LYS A 199 -8.62 -15.32 -9.42
N PHE A 200 -8.83 -14.06 -9.80
CA PHE A 200 -9.98 -13.31 -9.31
C PHE A 200 -11.31 -13.92 -9.78
N LEU A 201 -11.45 -14.27 -11.06
CA LEU A 201 -12.66 -14.92 -11.58
C LEU A 201 -12.93 -16.26 -10.89
N LEU A 202 -11.90 -17.11 -10.72
CA LEU A 202 -12.02 -18.36 -9.96
C LEU A 202 -12.45 -18.12 -8.51
N SER A 203 -11.94 -17.07 -7.86
CA SER A 203 -12.35 -16.68 -6.50
C SER A 203 -13.83 -16.25 -6.40
N GLN A 204 -14.43 -15.89 -7.54
CA GLN A 204 -15.85 -15.54 -7.66
C GLN A 204 -16.68 -16.71 -8.23
N SER A 205 -16.11 -17.92 -8.32
CA SER A 205 -16.74 -19.10 -8.92
C SER A 205 -17.14 -18.90 -10.39
N VAL A 206 -16.33 -18.16 -11.14
CA VAL A 206 -16.50 -17.91 -12.58
C VAL A 206 -15.36 -18.55 -13.34
N ASP A 207 -15.66 -19.25 -14.43
CA ASP A 207 -14.63 -19.84 -15.29
C ASP A 207 -13.93 -18.73 -16.10
N PRO A 208 -12.60 -18.57 -15.99
CA PRO A 208 -11.86 -17.65 -16.84
C PRO A 208 -11.99 -17.93 -18.35
N SER A 209 -12.33 -19.16 -18.75
CA SER A 209 -12.53 -19.55 -20.16
C SER A 209 -13.72 -18.83 -20.81
N ASP A 210 -14.68 -18.37 -20.00
CA ASP A 210 -15.81 -17.54 -20.45
C ASP A 210 -15.38 -16.14 -20.89
N TYR A 211 -14.16 -15.70 -20.51
CA TYR A 211 -13.66 -14.35 -20.76
C TYR A 211 -12.22 -14.34 -21.32
N PRO A 212 -11.98 -14.96 -22.49
CA PRO A 212 -10.64 -15.06 -23.06
C PRO A 212 -10.04 -13.69 -23.39
N HIS A 213 -10.87 -12.72 -23.73
CA HIS A 213 -10.45 -11.36 -24.06
C HIS A 213 -10.83 -10.38 -22.94
N ALA A 214 -9.88 -9.53 -22.56
CA ALA A 214 -10.14 -8.50 -21.56
C ALA A 214 -9.32 -7.23 -21.85
N PHE A 215 -9.89 -6.08 -21.50
CA PHE A 215 -9.28 -4.76 -21.70
C PHE A 215 -9.36 -3.95 -20.41
N LEU A 216 -8.22 -3.41 -19.96
CA LEU A 216 -8.11 -2.65 -18.72
C LEU A 216 -8.00 -1.16 -19.04
N VAL A 217 -8.91 -0.36 -18.49
CA VAL A 217 -8.80 1.10 -18.45
C VAL A 217 -8.46 1.54 -17.03
N THR A 218 -7.31 2.17 -16.85
CA THR A 218 -6.76 2.51 -15.53
C THR A 218 -5.93 3.80 -15.59
N ALA A 219 -5.61 4.40 -14.45
CA ALA A 219 -4.64 5.48 -14.39
C ALA A 219 -3.20 4.92 -14.32
N PRO A 220 -2.29 5.34 -15.23
CA PRO A 220 -0.92 4.86 -15.21
C PRO A 220 -0.15 5.44 -14.01
N LYS A 221 0.84 4.70 -13.51
CA LYS A 221 1.91 5.27 -12.68
C LYS A 221 2.76 6.20 -13.52
N PHE A 222 3.19 7.30 -12.94
CA PHE A 222 4.19 8.18 -13.50
C PHE A 222 5.41 8.20 -12.57
N LEU A 223 6.57 7.75 -13.06
CA LEU A 223 7.80 7.59 -12.28
C LEU A 223 7.58 6.85 -10.94
N GLY A 224 6.78 5.78 -10.97
CA GLY A 224 6.44 4.95 -9.81
C GLY A 224 5.33 5.50 -8.90
N TYR A 225 4.89 6.75 -9.09
CA TYR A 225 3.78 7.33 -8.33
C TYR A 225 2.44 7.16 -9.06
N SER A 226 1.42 6.69 -8.36
CA SER A 226 0.03 6.73 -8.84
C SER A 226 -0.94 6.90 -7.69
N PHE A 227 -2.02 7.64 -7.96
CA PHE A 227 -3.25 7.57 -7.19
C PHE A 227 -4.39 7.26 -8.16
N ASN A 228 -4.91 6.04 -8.09
CA ASN A 228 -5.95 5.54 -8.99
C ASN A 228 -7.22 5.17 -8.22
N PRO A 229 -8.30 5.97 -8.26
CA PRO A 229 -9.53 5.71 -7.51
C PRO A 229 -10.36 4.57 -8.09
N VAL A 230 -10.25 4.28 -9.40
CA VAL A 230 -11.02 3.20 -10.04
C VAL A 230 -10.34 2.71 -11.32
N SER A 231 -10.26 1.39 -11.48
CA SER A 231 -9.91 0.71 -12.73
C SER A 231 -11.11 -0.03 -13.30
N PHE A 232 -11.26 -0.04 -14.62
CA PHE A 232 -12.35 -0.74 -15.31
C PHE A 232 -11.77 -1.88 -16.15
N TRP A 233 -12.16 -3.10 -15.82
CA TRP A 233 -11.86 -4.28 -16.62
C TRP A 233 -13.08 -4.61 -17.46
N TYR A 234 -12.94 -4.57 -18.77
CA TYR A 234 -13.97 -4.98 -19.72
C TYR A 234 -13.68 -6.43 -20.11
N LEU A 235 -14.62 -7.33 -19.84
CA LEU A 235 -14.47 -8.76 -20.08
C LEU A 235 -15.39 -9.18 -21.23
N TYR A 236 -14.79 -9.80 -22.24
CA TYR A 236 -15.49 -10.18 -23.46
C TYR A 236 -15.56 -11.70 -23.58
N SER A 237 -16.72 -12.19 -24.02
CA SER A 237 -16.93 -13.61 -24.33
C SER A 237 -16.02 -14.10 -25.46
N PRO A 238 -15.93 -15.42 -25.72
CA PRO A 238 -15.26 -15.96 -26.89
C PRO A 238 -15.75 -15.33 -28.21
N ASP A 239 -17.02 -14.96 -28.28
CA ASP A 239 -17.63 -14.27 -29.42
C ASP A 239 -17.32 -12.77 -29.49
N LYS A 240 -16.40 -12.27 -28.65
CA LYS A 240 -15.97 -10.87 -28.59
C LYS A 240 -17.10 -9.89 -28.25
N VAL A 241 -18.07 -10.34 -27.46
CA VAL A 241 -19.16 -9.52 -26.93
C VAL A 241 -18.82 -9.10 -25.50
N LEU A 242 -18.98 -7.81 -25.17
CA LEU A 242 -18.82 -7.34 -23.80
C LEU A 242 -19.91 -7.95 -22.91
N SER A 243 -19.50 -8.85 -22.02
CA SER A 243 -20.41 -9.69 -21.21
C SER A 243 -20.26 -9.47 -19.71
N ALA A 244 -19.11 -8.98 -19.24
CA ALA A 244 -18.93 -8.63 -17.83
C ALA A 244 -17.96 -7.45 -17.67
N MET A 245 -18.00 -6.82 -16.50
CA MET A 245 -17.02 -5.81 -16.10
C MET A 245 -16.55 -6.02 -14.66
N ILE A 246 -15.30 -5.66 -14.38
CA ILE A 246 -14.81 -5.49 -13.01
C ILE A 246 -14.58 -4.01 -12.74
N LEU A 247 -15.27 -3.46 -11.75
CA LEU A 247 -15.00 -2.14 -11.21
C LEU A 247 -14.07 -2.30 -10.00
N GLU A 248 -12.78 -2.06 -10.22
CA GLU A 248 -11.76 -2.11 -9.18
C GLU A 248 -11.70 -0.76 -8.48
N VAL A 249 -12.39 -0.62 -7.35
CA VAL A 249 -12.47 0.65 -6.61
C VAL A 249 -11.38 0.69 -5.55
N ASN A 250 -10.57 1.74 -5.55
CA ASN A 250 -9.57 2.00 -4.50
C ASN A 250 -9.96 3.24 -3.68
N ASN A 251 -9.58 3.28 -2.41
CA ASN A 251 -9.81 4.44 -1.55
C ASN A 251 -8.50 5.13 -1.12
N THR A 252 -8.61 6.25 -0.42
CA THR A 252 -7.47 7.01 0.10
C THR A 252 -6.74 6.34 1.27
N PHE A 253 -7.23 5.19 1.74
CA PHE A 253 -6.63 4.39 2.81
C PHE A 253 -5.78 3.25 2.25
N ASP A 254 -5.51 3.25 0.93
CA ASP A 254 -4.84 2.17 0.22
C ASP A 254 -5.60 0.83 0.35
N GLU A 255 -6.92 0.83 0.43
CA GLU A 255 -7.73 -0.39 0.33
C GLU A 255 -8.29 -0.54 -1.09
N ARG A 256 -8.68 -1.77 -1.45
CA ARG A 256 -9.23 -2.08 -2.77
C ARG A 256 -10.42 -3.01 -2.67
N ARG A 257 -11.46 -2.74 -3.45
CA ARG A 257 -12.63 -3.61 -3.62
C ARG A 257 -12.95 -3.77 -5.12
N PRO A 258 -12.65 -4.93 -5.71
CA PRO A 258 -13.10 -5.26 -7.06
C PRO A 258 -14.56 -5.74 -7.04
N TYR A 259 -15.43 -5.13 -7.84
CA TYR A 259 -16.82 -5.55 -8.06
C TYR A 259 -16.95 -6.20 -9.44
N LEU A 260 -17.21 -7.51 -9.47
CA LEU A 260 -17.58 -8.20 -10.70
C LEU A 260 -19.07 -8.01 -10.97
N VAL A 261 -19.42 -7.56 -12.17
CA VAL A 261 -20.79 -7.37 -12.61
C VAL A 261 -20.97 -7.96 -14.01
N PHE A 262 -22.12 -8.60 -14.22
CA PHE A 262 -22.46 -9.22 -15.50
C PHE A 262 -23.43 -8.34 -16.27
N ARG A 263 -23.40 -8.48 -17.59
CA ARG A 263 -24.35 -7.82 -18.48
C ARG A 263 -25.70 -8.52 -18.39
N ASP A 264 -26.75 -7.74 -18.20
CA ASP A 264 -28.12 -8.25 -18.25
C ASP A 264 -28.64 -8.21 -19.70
N PHE A 265 -28.48 -9.32 -20.42
CA PHE A 265 -28.94 -9.45 -21.80
C PHE A 265 -30.48 -9.45 -21.90
N ASP A 266 -31.18 -9.99 -20.91
CA ASP A 266 -32.64 -10.12 -20.92
C ASP A 266 -33.34 -8.77 -20.77
N GLN A 267 -32.82 -7.88 -19.93
CA GLN A 267 -33.32 -6.51 -19.81
C GLN A 267 -33.10 -5.72 -21.10
N GLU A 268 -31.96 -5.89 -21.79
CA GLU A 268 -31.71 -5.25 -23.07
C GLU A 268 -32.70 -5.72 -24.15
N THR A 269 -32.97 -7.02 -24.25
CA THR A 269 -33.94 -7.56 -25.23
C THR A 269 -35.35 -7.01 -24.99
N LYS A 270 -35.80 -6.90 -23.73
CA LYS A 270 -37.10 -6.29 -23.38
C LYS A 270 -37.16 -4.80 -23.69
N HIS A 271 -36.06 -4.07 -23.54
CA HIS A 271 -35.99 -2.65 -23.88
C HIS A 271 -36.05 -2.43 -25.40
N ILE A 272 -35.37 -3.27 -26.19
CA ILE A 272 -35.41 -3.22 -27.65
C ILE A 272 -36.81 -3.53 -28.19
N GLN A 273 -37.53 -4.50 -27.60
CA GLN A 273 -38.89 -4.85 -28.02
C GLN A 273 -39.95 -3.78 -27.66
N SER A 274 -39.64 -2.85 -26.76
CA SER A 274 -40.57 -1.78 -26.32
C SER A 274 -40.31 -0.42 -27.00
N LEU A 275 -39.27 -0.31 -27.82
CA LEU A 275 -38.97 0.87 -28.64
C LEU A 275 -39.56 0.69 -30.04
N ASP A 276 -40.39 1.64 -30.49
CA ASP A 276 -40.90 1.70 -31.87
C ASP A 276 -39.74 1.59 -32.88
N PRO A 277 -39.89 0.85 -33.99
CA PRO A 277 -38.87 0.68 -35.02
C PRO A 277 -38.69 1.97 -35.82
N ARG A 278 -38.05 2.98 -35.24
CA ARG A 278 -37.51 4.11 -35.98
C ARG A 278 -36.04 3.82 -36.29
N PRO A 279 -35.58 4.05 -37.53
CA PRO A 279 -34.18 3.88 -37.87
C PRO A 279 -33.37 4.97 -37.16
N SER A 280 -32.87 4.68 -35.97
CA SER A 280 -31.86 5.52 -35.33
C SER A 280 -30.55 5.33 -36.09
N THR A 281 -30.15 6.35 -36.82
CA THR A 281 -28.83 6.47 -37.48
C THR A 281 -27.66 6.54 -36.49
N ASP A 282 -27.94 6.54 -35.19
CA ASP A 282 -26.94 6.35 -34.15
C ASP A 282 -26.74 4.85 -33.94
N ASN A 283 -25.59 4.36 -34.39
CA ASN A 283 -25.08 3.02 -34.14
C ASN A 283 -24.89 2.89 -32.62
N THR A 284 -25.98 2.55 -31.91
CA THR A 284 -26.08 2.57 -30.44
C THR A 284 -25.05 1.60 -29.90
N ALA A 285 -23.84 2.10 -29.65
CA ALA A 285 -22.73 1.31 -29.14
C ALA A 285 -23.23 0.57 -27.90
N SER A 286 -23.13 -0.76 -27.92
CA SER A 286 -23.71 -1.63 -26.91
C SER A 286 -23.35 -1.10 -25.52
N ARG A 287 -24.34 -0.56 -24.79
CA ARG A 287 -24.11 0.08 -23.48
C ARG A 287 -24.25 -1.01 -22.44
N PHE A 288 -23.22 -1.21 -21.65
CA PHE A 288 -23.27 -2.09 -20.49
C PHE A 288 -23.93 -1.35 -19.33
N SER A 289 -24.92 -1.96 -18.67
CA SER A 289 -25.49 -1.45 -17.43
C SER A 289 -25.62 -2.53 -16.37
N ALA A 290 -25.26 -2.21 -15.14
CA ALA A 290 -25.41 -3.09 -13.98
C ALA A 290 -25.60 -2.28 -12.70
N SER A 291 -26.23 -2.89 -11.69
CA SER A 291 -26.38 -2.31 -10.35
C SER A 291 -25.93 -3.30 -9.28
N PHE A 292 -25.32 -2.80 -8.21
CA PHE A 292 -24.77 -3.63 -7.13
C PHE A 292 -24.75 -2.87 -5.80
N GLU A 293 -24.80 -3.61 -4.70
CA GLU A 293 -24.76 -3.02 -3.36
C GLU A 293 -23.39 -2.41 -3.07
N LYS A 294 -23.41 -1.27 -2.38
CA LYS A 294 -22.20 -0.64 -1.88
C LYS A 294 -21.83 -1.28 -0.55
N ASP A 295 -20.60 -1.74 -0.45
CA ASP A 295 -20.04 -2.30 0.79
C ASP A 295 -18.63 -1.73 1.11
N PHE A 296 -18.17 -0.75 0.33
CA PHE A 296 -16.82 -0.20 0.43
C PHE A 296 -16.81 1.28 0.82
N HIS A 297 -15.91 1.65 1.74
CA HIS A 297 -15.78 3.01 2.24
C HIS A 297 -14.80 3.82 1.37
N VAL A 298 -15.34 4.58 0.42
CA VAL A 298 -14.55 5.38 -0.53
C VAL A 298 -14.38 6.84 -0.08
N SER A 299 -15.34 7.38 0.67
CA SER A 299 -15.37 8.80 1.02
C SER A 299 -15.92 9.00 2.43
N PRO A 300 -15.30 9.89 3.24
CA PRO A 300 -15.81 10.21 4.58
C PRO A 300 -17.19 10.86 4.56
N PHE A 301 -17.67 11.36 3.42
CA PHE A 301 -18.98 11.99 3.31
C PHE A 301 -20.09 11.02 2.86
N ASN A 302 -19.80 9.72 2.86
CA ASN A 302 -20.77 8.68 2.54
C ASN A 302 -20.52 7.43 3.41
N SER A 303 -21.56 6.97 4.11
CA SER A 303 -21.56 5.63 4.72
C SER A 303 -21.43 4.54 3.65
N ARG A 304 -21.17 3.30 4.09
CA ARG A 304 -21.16 2.13 3.19
C ARG A 304 -22.56 1.80 2.63
N LYS A 305 -23.66 2.28 3.21
CA LYS A 305 -25.02 1.94 2.78
C LYS A 305 -25.38 2.52 1.40
N GLY A 306 -26.27 1.81 0.69
CA GLY A 306 -26.82 2.19 -0.60
C GLY A 306 -26.28 1.31 -1.74
N SER A 307 -26.54 1.71 -2.98
CA SER A 307 -26.15 0.94 -4.15
C SER A 307 -25.48 1.81 -5.20
N TYR A 308 -24.61 1.17 -5.99
CA TYR A 308 -24.05 1.74 -7.20
C TYR A 308 -24.80 1.21 -8.42
N SER A 309 -24.90 2.04 -9.45
CA SER A 309 -25.24 1.60 -10.80
C SER A 309 -24.18 2.12 -11.76
N VAL A 310 -23.71 1.28 -12.67
CA VAL A 310 -22.79 1.65 -13.74
C VAL A 310 -23.52 1.67 -15.08
N LEU A 311 -23.17 2.63 -15.92
CA LEU A 311 -23.48 2.68 -17.33
C LEU A 311 -22.16 2.93 -18.07
N ALA A 312 -21.72 1.98 -18.89
CA ALA A 312 -20.46 2.06 -19.62
C ALA A 312 -20.67 1.79 -21.11
N LYS A 313 -20.00 2.55 -21.97
CA LYS A 313 -19.90 2.25 -23.40
C LYS A 313 -18.84 1.15 -23.61
N ASP A 314 -19.10 0.20 -24.51
CA ASP A 314 -18.05 -0.71 -24.98
C ASP A 314 -16.91 0.08 -25.67
N PRO A 315 -15.69 0.08 -25.11
CA PRO A 315 -14.58 0.87 -25.63
C PRO A 315 -13.97 0.29 -26.91
N LEU A 316 -14.20 -0.97 -27.26
CA LEU A 316 -13.60 -1.62 -28.44
C LEU A 316 -14.67 -2.00 -29.50
N GLY A 317 -15.88 -2.32 -29.05
CA GLY A 317 -16.98 -2.78 -29.90
C GLY A 317 -16.72 -4.17 -30.52
N PRO A 318 -17.57 -4.60 -31.47
CA PRO A 318 -17.44 -5.91 -32.10
C PRO A 318 -16.07 -6.06 -32.78
N GLY A 319 -15.46 -7.23 -32.59
CA GLY A 319 -14.17 -7.61 -33.19
C GLY A 319 -12.92 -7.13 -32.43
N LEU A 320 -13.07 -6.25 -31.43
CA LEU A 320 -12.00 -5.77 -30.54
C LEU A 320 -10.83 -5.02 -31.22
N ALA A 321 -10.99 -4.63 -32.50
CA ALA A 321 -9.89 -4.16 -33.33
C ALA A 321 -9.56 -2.67 -33.18
N THR A 322 -10.52 -1.83 -32.79
CA THR A 322 -10.34 -0.37 -32.75
C THR A 322 -10.93 0.25 -31.50
N PHE A 323 -10.23 1.19 -30.87
CA PHE A 323 -10.78 1.93 -29.75
C PHE A 323 -11.85 2.94 -30.21
N ARG A 324 -13.07 2.84 -29.65
CA ARG A 324 -14.27 3.63 -30.02
C ARG A 324 -14.61 4.73 -29.02
N GLY A 325 -13.82 4.89 -27.97
CA GLY A 325 -14.00 5.90 -26.94
C GLY A 325 -14.38 5.34 -25.56
N LEU A 326 -14.04 6.10 -24.53
CA LEU A 326 -14.41 5.83 -23.13
C LEU A 326 -15.55 6.75 -22.69
N ASP A 327 -16.62 6.17 -22.15
CA ASP A 327 -17.68 6.87 -21.41
C ASP A 327 -18.24 5.94 -20.33
N VAL A 328 -17.96 6.24 -19.08
CA VAL A 328 -18.43 5.50 -17.92
C VAL A 328 -19.11 6.44 -16.95
N THR A 329 -20.33 6.11 -16.56
CA THR A 329 -21.11 6.83 -15.56
C THR A 329 -21.41 5.90 -14.39
N ILE A 330 -21.03 6.32 -13.18
CA ILE A 330 -21.33 5.62 -11.93
C ILE A 330 -22.29 6.49 -11.12
N ASN A 331 -23.45 5.95 -10.79
CA ASN A 331 -24.42 6.60 -9.92
C ASN A 331 -24.40 5.93 -8.55
N LEU A 332 -24.39 6.73 -7.49
CA LEU A 332 -24.56 6.30 -6.11
C LEU A 332 -25.96 6.68 -5.65
N ARG A 333 -26.74 5.68 -5.23
CA ARG A 333 -28.04 5.85 -4.57
C ARG A 333 -27.91 5.60 -3.06
N SER A 334 -28.72 6.28 -2.27
CA SER A 334 -28.83 6.00 -0.84
C SER A 334 -29.62 4.71 -0.61
N SER A 335 -29.55 4.15 0.60
CA SER A 335 -30.40 3.02 0.99
C SER A 335 -31.90 3.33 0.98
N LYS A 336 -32.28 4.62 0.88
CA LYS A 336 -33.66 5.09 0.71
C LYS A 336 -33.98 5.42 -0.77
N GLY A 337 -33.10 5.05 -1.71
CA GLY A 337 -33.29 5.28 -3.14
C GLY A 337 -32.95 6.69 -3.65
N HIS A 338 -32.54 7.63 -2.79
CA HIS A 338 -32.20 8.99 -3.23
C HIS A 338 -30.91 9.03 -4.05
N PRO A 339 -30.87 9.72 -5.21
CA PRO A 339 -29.63 9.92 -5.94
C PRO A 339 -28.67 10.80 -5.12
N LYS A 340 -27.50 10.27 -4.75
CA LYS A 340 -26.51 10.99 -3.94
C LYS A 340 -25.45 11.64 -4.81
N LEU A 341 -24.85 10.87 -5.71
CA LEU A 341 -23.70 11.29 -6.48
C LEU A 341 -23.70 10.62 -7.84
N VAL A 342 -23.33 11.37 -8.86
CA VAL A 342 -23.02 10.86 -10.20
C VAL A 342 -21.57 11.21 -10.50
N ALA A 343 -20.78 10.19 -10.85
CA ALA A 343 -19.41 10.33 -11.31
C ALA A 343 -19.36 9.90 -12.77
N ARG A 344 -18.81 10.73 -13.64
CA ARG A 344 -18.65 10.40 -15.07
C ARG A 344 -17.21 10.57 -15.50
N LEU A 345 -16.69 9.58 -16.20
CA LEU A 345 -15.37 9.55 -16.83
C LEU A 345 -15.57 9.42 -18.33
N VAL A 346 -15.15 10.44 -19.08
CA VAL A 346 -15.26 10.47 -20.54
C VAL A 346 -13.90 10.80 -21.14
N HIS A 347 -13.52 10.14 -22.22
CA HIS A 347 -12.34 10.53 -22.98
C HIS A 347 -12.51 11.93 -23.61
N GLN A 348 -11.39 12.59 -23.80
CA GLN A 348 -11.23 13.81 -24.60
C GLN A 348 -10.37 13.46 -25.81
N THR A 349 -10.70 14.05 -26.96
CA THR A 349 -9.89 13.87 -28.17
C THR A 349 -8.65 14.77 -28.14
N PRO A 350 -7.53 14.32 -28.75
CA PRO A 350 -7.33 13.02 -29.39
C PRO A 350 -7.00 11.90 -28.37
N VAL A 351 -7.48 10.68 -28.67
CA VAL A 351 -6.94 9.45 -28.08
C VAL A 351 -5.65 9.13 -28.82
N ILE A 352 -4.62 8.71 -28.10
CA ILE A 352 -3.28 8.57 -28.65
C ILE A 352 -2.86 7.10 -28.58
N ASP A 353 -2.64 6.47 -29.74
CA ASP A 353 -1.98 5.17 -29.80
C ASP A 353 -0.52 5.34 -29.39
N VAL A 354 -0.12 4.59 -28.37
CA VAL A 354 1.22 4.71 -27.78
C VAL A 354 2.31 4.23 -28.74
N ALA A 355 2.00 3.21 -29.57
CA ALA A 355 2.95 2.64 -30.51
C ALA A 355 3.32 3.63 -31.63
N GLU A 356 2.36 4.44 -32.06
CA GLU A 356 2.49 5.36 -33.20
C GLU A 356 2.93 6.78 -32.80
N MET A 357 3.24 7.02 -31.51
CA MET A 357 3.69 8.34 -31.05
C MET A 357 5.04 8.75 -31.65
N THR A 358 5.08 9.91 -32.29
CA THR A 358 6.35 10.53 -32.72
C THR A 358 7.14 11.09 -31.53
N ALA A 359 8.44 11.33 -31.72
CA ALA A 359 9.30 11.93 -30.69
C ALA A 359 8.75 13.26 -30.15
N LEU A 360 8.27 14.14 -31.04
CA LEU A 360 7.68 15.42 -30.65
C LEU A 360 6.38 15.22 -29.86
N GLN A 361 5.52 14.30 -30.28
CA GLN A 361 4.28 13.99 -29.56
C GLN A 361 4.56 13.48 -28.15
N LYS A 362 5.60 12.65 -27.94
CA LYS A 362 5.99 12.20 -26.59
C LYS A 362 6.38 13.37 -25.69
N VAL A 363 7.24 14.28 -26.17
CA VAL A 363 7.70 15.43 -25.39
C VAL A 363 6.53 16.33 -25.00
N LEU A 364 5.68 16.68 -25.98
CA LEU A 364 4.49 17.50 -25.73
C LEU A 364 3.50 16.81 -24.80
N PHE A 365 3.30 15.50 -24.96
CA PHE A 365 2.42 14.71 -24.11
C PHE A 365 2.92 14.69 -22.67
N VAL A 366 4.19 14.39 -22.44
CA VAL A 366 4.80 14.39 -21.11
C VAL A 366 4.67 15.78 -20.48
N GLY A 367 5.08 16.84 -21.20
CA GLY A 367 4.97 18.21 -20.70
C GLY A 367 3.55 18.62 -20.30
N ARG A 368 2.53 18.09 -20.98
CA ARG A 368 1.12 18.37 -20.68
C ARG A 368 0.54 17.52 -19.56
N TRP A 369 0.96 16.26 -19.42
CA TRP A 369 0.25 15.27 -18.58
C TRP A 369 1.04 14.76 -17.37
N PHE A 370 2.35 15.02 -17.26
CA PHE A 370 3.20 14.48 -16.17
C PHE A 370 2.69 14.81 -14.76
N TRP A 371 2.06 15.98 -14.59
CA TRP A 371 1.67 16.53 -13.28
C TRP A 371 0.30 16.02 -12.80
N ILE A 372 -0.51 15.40 -13.66
CA ILE A 372 -1.91 15.07 -13.36
C ILE A 372 -2.04 13.99 -12.28
N GLY A 373 -1.14 12.98 -12.29
CA GLY A 373 -1.06 11.99 -11.22
C GLY A 373 -0.83 12.66 -9.85
N PHE A 374 0.18 13.53 -9.76
CA PHE A 374 0.53 14.26 -8.53
C PHE A 374 -0.57 15.22 -8.06
N ALA A 375 -1.32 15.83 -8.98
CA ALA A 375 -2.39 16.76 -8.63
C ALA A 375 -3.68 16.07 -8.15
N THR A 376 -3.84 14.76 -8.39
CA THR A 376 -5.10 14.05 -8.09
C THR A 376 -5.38 14.01 -6.58
N PHE A 377 -4.41 13.61 -5.75
CA PHE A 377 -4.60 13.56 -4.30
C PHE A 377 -4.80 14.95 -3.65
N PRO A 378 -3.99 15.99 -3.95
CA PRO A 378 -4.25 17.36 -3.48
C PRO A 378 -5.62 17.90 -3.86
N ARG A 379 -6.14 17.56 -5.06
CA ARG A 379 -7.51 17.92 -5.45
C ARG A 379 -8.54 17.22 -4.56
N ILE A 380 -8.37 15.94 -4.26
CA ILE A 380 -9.26 15.20 -3.35
C ILE A 380 -9.29 15.87 -1.97
N VAL A 381 -8.13 16.23 -1.42
CA VAL A 381 -8.02 16.92 -0.13
C VAL A 381 -8.72 18.28 -0.17
N LYS A 382 -8.51 19.07 -1.24
CA LYS A 382 -9.20 20.36 -1.44
C LYS A 382 -10.71 20.21 -1.46
N GLU A 383 -11.25 19.26 -2.24
CA GLU A 383 -12.68 19.04 -2.33
C GLU A 383 -13.25 18.51 -1.01
N ALA A 384 -12.51 17.65 -0.30
CA ALA A 384 -12.91 17.20 1.03
C ALA A 384 -12.96 18.36 2.04
N ALA A 385 -11.99 19.27 2.02
CA ALA A 385 -12.00 20.46 2.86
C ALA A 385 -13.20 21.38 2.55
N ILE A 386 -13.55 21.57 1.27
CA ILE A 386 -14.74 22.34 0.89
C ILE A 386 -16.02 21.66 1.42
N LEU A 387 -16.13 20.34 1.29
CA LEU A 387 -17.30 19.61 1.78
C LEU A 387 -17.42 19.64 3.30
N PHE A 388 -16.29 19.61 4.02
CA PHE A 388 -16.27 19.68 5.47
C PHE A 388 -16.52 21.10 5.99
N PHE A 389 -15.65 22.06 5.67
CA PHE A 389 -15.69 23.40 6.24
C PHE A 389 -16.80 24.27 5.67
N ARG A 390 -17.05 24.22 4.35
CA ARG A 390 -18.00 25.13 3.68
C ARG A 390 -19.40 24.54 3.55
N ARG A 391 -19.51 23.22 3.37
CA ARG A 391 -20.81 22.56 3.18
C ARG A 391 -21.32 21.83 4.44
N SER A 392 -20.49 21.73 5.48
CA SER A 392 -20.80 21.11 6.77
C SER A 392 -21.41 19.72 6.62
N LEU A 393 -20.87 18.90 5.71
CA LEU A 393 -21.32 17.52 5.58
C LEU A 393 -20.88 16.69 6.78
N HIS A 394 -21.76 15.79 7.20
CA HIS A 394 -21.44 14.79 8.21
C HIS A 394 -20.29 13.89 7.73
N VAL A 395 -19.33 13.67 8.64
CA VAL A 395 -18.16 12.82 8.44
C VAL A 395 -18.42 11.46 9.06
N TRP A 396 -18.38 10.45 8.22
CA TRP A 396 -18.40 9.04 8.58
C TRP A 396 -16.96 8.58 8.80
N PHE A 397 -16.70 7.98 9.96
CA PHE A 397 -15.43 7.32 10.23
C PHE A 397 -15.23 6.11 9.32
N ARG A 398 -13.98 5.86 8.95
CA ARG A 398 -13.56 4.72 8.12
C ARG A 398 -13.71 3.43 8.94
N PRO A 399 -14.58 2.48 8.51
CA PRO A 399 -14.66 1.15 9.12
C PRO A 399 -13.53 0.25 8.63
N GLU A 400 -13.25 -0.85 9.36
CA GLU A 400 -12.30 -1.86 8.87
C GLU A 400 -12.79 -2.55 7.58
N PRO A 401 -11.85 -3.01 6.73
CA PRO A 401 -12.15 -3.74 5.50
C PRO A 401 -13.03 -4.97 5.74
N LEU A 402 -13.93 -5.23 4.80
CA LEU A 402 -14.71 -6.48 4.78
C LEU A 402 -13.92 -7.60 4.11
N LEU A 403 -14.39 -8.85 4.25
CA LEU A 403 -13.78 -10.04 3.66
C LEU A 403 -13.54 -9.91 2.13
N GLN A 404 -14.45 -9.23 1.44
CA GLN A 404 -14.41 -9.00 -0.01
C GLN A 404 -13.46 -7.87 -0.41
N SER A 405 -12.91 -7.13 0.55
CA SER A 405 -12.01 -6.00 0.33
C SER A 405 -10.58 -6.36 0.73
N LEU A 406 -9.62 -5.81 0.01
CA LEU A 406 -8.21 -5.92 0.34
C LEU A 406 -7.81 -4.76 1.25
N GLY A 407 -7.20 -5.11 2.39
CA GLY A 407 -6.57 -4.16 3.28
C GLY A 407 -5.42 -3.38 2.64
N ARG A 408 -4.96 -2.36 3.38
CA ARG A 408 -3.79 -1.55 3.02
C ARG A 408 -2.50 -2.33 3.06
N HIS A 409 -1.46 -1.81 2.41
CA HIS A 409 -0.11 -2.36 2.58
C HIS A 409 0.33 -2.26 4.06
N ALA A 410 1.01 -3.32 4.49
CA ALA A 410 1.59 -3.41 5.81
C ALA A 410 2.81 -2.50 5.92
N THR A 411 2.87 -1.73 7.01
CA THR A 411 4.06 -0.98 7.40
C THR A 411 5.23 -1.93 7.67
N THR A 412 6.45 -1.41 7.75
CA THR A 412 7.63 -2.23 8.07
C THR A 412 7.48 -2.94 9.43
N THR A 413 6.87 -2.27 10.42
CA THR A 413 6.55 -2.83 11.73
C THR A 413 5.57 -4.00 11.61
N GLU A 414 4.46 -3.79 10.90
CA GLU A 414 3.45 -4.83 10.73
C GLU A 414 3.98 -6.03 9.93
N ARG A 415 4.81 -5.81 8.90
CA ARG A 415 5.48 -6.89 8.16
C ARG A 415 6.39 -7.73 9.05
N ARG A 416 7.13 -7.08 9.94
CA ARG A 416 7.99 -7.76 10.92
C ARG A 416 7.17 -8.58 11.91
N LEU A 417 6.08 -8.00 12.43
CA LEU A 417 5.20 -8.68 13.39
C LEU A 417 4.38 -9.79 12.73
N GLU A 418 4.01 -9.65 11.46
CA GLU A 418 3.35 -10.69 10.67
C GLU A 418 4.22 -11.93 10.57
N ALA A 419 5.50 -11.80 10.23
CA ALA A 419 6.42 -12.92 10.19
C ALA A 419 6.49 -13.66 11.53
N VAL A 420 6.55 -12.91 12.64
CA VAL A 420 6.56 -13.50 14.00
C VAL A 420 5.23 -14.18 14.31
N PHE A 421 4.10 -13.57 13.95
CA PHE A 421 2.77 -14.14 14.15
C PHE A 421 2.57 -15.41 13.33
N CYS A 422 3.03 -15.42 12.09
CA CYS A 422 2.96 -16.57 11.18
C CYS A 422 3.73 -17.77 11.77
N ASP A 423 4.96 -17.57 12.22
CA ASP A 423 5.77 -18.63 12.85
C ASP A 423 5.18 -19.09 14.18
N TYR A 424 4.67 -18.14 14.99
CA TYR A 424 3.98 -18.44 16.24
C TYR A 424 2.69 -19.25 15.99
N LEU A 425 1.88 -18.87 15.01
CA LEU A 425 0.65 -19.59 14.64
C LEU A 425 0.98 -21.01 14.16
N ARG A 426 1.99 -21.17 13.29
CA ARG A 426 2.48 -22.48 12.87
C ARG A 426 2.82 -23.35 14.08
N TYR A 427 3.62 -22.81 15.02
CA TYR A 427 3.97 -23.52 16.25
C TYR A 427 2.73 -23.93 17.07
N ARG A 428 1.72 -23.07 17.20
CA ARG A 428 0.49 -23.38 17.94
C ARG A 428 -0.32 -24.49 17.27
N VAL A 429 -0.43 -24.45 15.96
CA VAL A 429 -1.13 -25.49 15.16
C VAL A 429 -0.42 -26.83 15.27
N GLU A 430 0.90 -26.87 15.13
CA GLU A 430 1.71 -28.08 15.25
C GLU A 430 1.58 -28.77 16.63
N GLN A 431 1.35 -27.97 17.67
CA GLN A 431 1.19 -28.43 19.06
C GLN A 431 -0.26 -28.77 19.43
N SER A 432 -1.21 -28.61 18.51
CA SER A 432 -2.60 -28.97 18.75
C SER A 432 -2.74 -30.50 18.92
N PRO A 433 -3.47 -30.99 19.93
CA PRO A 433 -3.76 -32.41 20.08
C PRO A 433 -4.77 -32.92 19.06
N GLU A 434 -5.57 -32.02 18.47
CA GLU A 434 -6.60 -32.35 17.49
C GLU A 434 -6.02 -32.47 16.07
N SER A 435 -6.66 -33.29 15.24
CA SER A 435 -6.34 -33.40 13.82
C SER A 435 -6.84 -32.17 13.05
N LEU A 436 -6.03 -31.12 13.06
CA LEU A 436 -6.38 -29.80 12.51
C LEU A 436 -5.44 -29.35 11.38
N ARG A 437 -6.01 -28.67 10.38
CA ARG A 437 -5.29 -27.93 9.34
C ARG A 437 -5.75 -26.48 9.32
N VAL A 438 -4.82 -25.54 9.36
CA VAL A 438 -5.12 -24.11 9.37
C VAL A 438 -4.63 -23.47 8.07
N ARG A 439 -5.54 -22.84 7.33
CA ARG A 439 -5.26 -21.97 6.20
C ARG A 439 -5.16 -20.53 6.70
N TYR A 440 -3.94 -20.00 6.77
CA TYR A 440 -3.65 -18.65 7.21
C TYR A 440 -3.39 -17.73 6.02
N ILE A 441 -4.10 -16.60 5.99
CA ILE A 441 -4.03 -15.62 4.90
C ILE A 441 -3.68 -14.24 5.48
N PRO A 442 -2.47 -13.73 5.22
CA PRO A 442 -2.03 -12.45 5.76
C PRO A 442 -2.64 -11.26 5.03
N SER A 443 -2.78 -10.12 5.72
CA SER A 443 -3.18 -8.84 5.11
C SER A 443 -1.99 -7.92 4.84
N GLY A 444 -2.03 -7.22 3.71
CA GLY A 444 -1.09 -6.12 3.40
C GLY A 444 0.33 -6.55 3.03
N ILE A 445 0.60 -7.85 2.87
CA ILE A 445 1.91 -8.38 2.47
C ILE A 445 1.93 -8.59 0.94
N SER A 446 2.94 -8.06 0.26
CA SER A 446 3.04 -8.08 -1.22
C SER A 446 3.69 -9.34 -1.80
N ALA A 447 4.00 -10.34 -0.99
CA ALA A 447 4.49 -11.62 -1.49
C ALA A 447 3.32 -12.32 -2.21
N SER A 448 3.53 -12.68 -3.47
CA SER A 448 2.57 -13.34 -4.34
C SER A 448 1.86 -14.48 -3.60
N THR A 449 0.56 -14.30 -3.32
CA THR A 449 -0.37 -15.35 -2.87
C THR A 449 0.20 -16.31 -1.81
N THR A 450 0.82 -15.79 -0.74
CA THR A 450 1.30 -16.66 0.34
C THR A 450 0.14 -17.04 1.27
N GLU A 451 -0.71 -17.94 0.78
CA GLU A 451 -1.58 -18.70 1.66
C GLU A 451 -0.71 -19.74 2.35
N TYR A 452 -0.70 -19.72 3.67
CA TYR A 452 0.03 -20.71 4.46
C TYR A 452 -0.92 -21.78 4.91
N VAL A 453 -0.53 -23.05 4.73
CA VAL A 453 -1.27 -24.19 5.25
C VAL A 453 -0.42 -24.84 6.32
N PHE A 454 -0.90 -24.79 7.56
CA PHE A 454 -0.26 -25.43 8.71
C PHE A 454 -1.06 -26.67 9.10
N ALA A 455 -0.39 -27.73 9.53
CA ALA A 455 -1.03 -28.95 9.98
C ALA A 455 -0.51 -29.35 11.37
N SER A 456 -1.40 -29.85 12.21
CA SER A 456 -1.04 -30.44 13.51
C SER A 456 -0.20 -31.71 13.33
N LYS A 457 0.59 -32.05 14.35
CA LYS A 457 1.34 -33.33 14.36
C LYS A 457 0.42 -34.55 14.31
N ALA A 458 -0.79 -34.43 14.86
CA ALA A 458 -1.82 -35.47 14.81
C ALA A 458 -2.25 -35.81 13.37
N VAL A 459 -2.34 -34.80 12.48
CA VAL A 459 -2.61 -35.01 11.04
C VAL A 459 -1.46 -35.78 10.37
N ALA A 460 -0.20 -35.47 10.73
CA ALA A 460 0.97 -36.10 10.13
C ALA A 460 1.20 -37.56 10.55
N THR A 461 0.63 -37.98 11.70
CA THR A 461 0.74 -39.35 12.23
C THR A 461 -0.49 -40.23 11.95
N ALA A 462 -1.59 -39.64 11.47
CA ALA A 462 -2.82 -40.37 11.21
C ALA A 462 -2.69 -41.27 9.97
N THR A 463 -2.69 -42.59 10.17
CA THR A 463 -2.58 -43.56 9.06
C THR A 463 -3.90 -43.75 8.32
N THR A 464 -5.08 -43.64 8.95
CA THR A 464 -6.39 -43.51 8.26
C THR A 464 -7.53 -43.25 9.29
N ILE A 465 -8.56 -42.48 8.91
CA ILE A 465 -10.01 -42.57 9.27
C ILE A 465 -10.70 -41.22 9.58
N LEU A 466 -10.10 -40.24 10.28
CA LEU A 466 -10.78 -38.95 10.55
C LEU A 466 -10.27 -37.82 9.64
N PRO A 467 -11.14 -37.14 8.86
CA PRO A 467 -10.73 -36.01 8.04
C PRO A 467 -10.25 -34.86 8.94
N ALA A 468 -9.10 -34.26 8.59
CA ALA A 468 -8.59 -33.10 9.29
C ALA A 468 -9.63 -31.97 9.28
N CYS A 469 -9.84 -31.30 10.41
CA CYS A 469 -10.69 -30.14 10.45
C CYS A 469 -9.93 -28.94 9.86
N ASP A 470 -10.36 -28.51 8.67
CA ASP A 470 -9.82 -27.33 7.99
C ASP A 470 -10.42 -26.05 8.59
N VAL A 471 -9.57 -25.12 9.04
CA VAL A 471 -9.94 -23.81 9.60
C VAL A 471 -9.24 -22.72 8.80
N GLU A 472 -9.94 -21.68 8.38
CA GLU A 472 -9.39 -20.50 7.74
C GLU A 472 -9.26 -19.35 8.73
N ILE A 473 -8.05 -18.80 8.86
CA ILE A 473 -7.78 -17.55 9.57
C ILE A 473 -7.30 -16.51 8.56
N ARG A 474 -8.15 -15.52 8.28
CA ARG A 474 -7.83 -14.43 7.35
C ARG A 474 -7.73 -13.12 8.08
N VAL A 475 -6.56 -12.50 8.01
CA VAL A 475 -6.38 -11.13 8.51
C VAL A 475 -6.99 -10.17 7.48
N LEU A 476 -7.84 -9.25 7.92
CA LEU A 476 -8.53 -8.30 7.04
C LEU A 476 -7.69 -7.03 6.84
N THR A 477 -6.93 -6.63 7.86
CA THR A 477 -6.12 -5.41 7.88
C THR A 477 -4.81 -5.64 8.64
N PRO A 478 -3.66 -5.14 8.16
CA PRO A 478 -2.36 -5.39 8.80
C PRO A 478 -2.22 -4.80 10.21
N VAL A 479 -3.12 -3.89 10.60
CA VAL A 479 -3.16 -3.34 11.97
C VAL A 479 -3.37 -4.45 13.03
N PHE A 480 -3.96 -5.58 12.65
CA PHE A 480 -4.10 -6.77 13.49
C PHE A 480 -2.77 -7.15 14.14
N TYR A 481 -1.66 -7.20 13.39
CA TYR A 481 -0.37 -7.67 13.94
C TYR A 481 0.18 -6.72 15.00
N ALA A 482 0.05 -5.41 14.78
CA ALA A 482 0.43 -4.40 15.76
C ALA A 482 -0.46 -4.45 17.00
N ARG A 483 -1.75 -4.77 16.86
CA ARG A 483 -2.68 -4.89 17.99
C ARG A 483 -2.52 -6.21 18.74
N PHE A 484 -2.28 -7.31 18.05
CA PHE A 484 -2.23 -8.65 18.63
C PHE A 484 -1.15 -8.75 19.71
N VAL A 485 0.01 -8.13 19.47
CA VAL A 485 1.11 -8.11 20.45
C VAL A 485 0.79 -7.34 21.72
N HIS A 486 -0.29 -6.56 21.80
CA HIS A 486 -0.71 -5.88 23.03
C HIS A 486 -1.49 -6.80 23.99
N TYR A 487 -2.10 -7.88 23.51
CA TYR A 487 -2.91 -8.77 24.37
C TYR A 487 -2.02 -9.65 25.25
N ALA A 488 -2.39 -9.82 26.52
CA ALA A 488 -1.68 -10.74 27.42
C ALA A 488 -1.97 -12.21 27.09
N HIS A 489 -3.17 -12.49 26.58
CA HIS A 489 -3.66 -13.82 26.25
C HIS A 489 -3.98 -13.90 24.76
N ASP A 490 -3.44 -14.92 24.10
CA ASP A 490 -3.54 -15.16 22.66
C ASP A 490 -4.98 -15.41 22.21
N LEU A 491 -5.70 -16.33 22.87
CA LEU A 491 -7.09 -16.66 22.55
C LEU A 491 -8.03 -15.47 22.78
N GLU A 492 -7.88 -14.75 23.89
CA GLU A 492 -8.66 -13.55 24.20
C GLU A 492 -8.41 -12.45 23.17
N GLY A 493 -7.13 -12.20 22.83
CA GLY A 493 -6.77 -11.22 21.84
C GLY A 493 -7.38 -11.51 20.48
N LEU A 494 -7.33 -12.78 20.05
CA LEU A 494 -7.93 -13.19 18.79
C LEU A 494 -9.46 -13.03 18.78
N PHE A 495 -10.14 -13.39 19.88
CA PHE A 495 -11.60 -13.19 19.99
C PHE A 495 -11.98 -11.71 20.00
N ASN A 496 -11.23 -10.85 20.69
CA ASN A 496 -11.46 -9.40 20.70
C ASN A 496 -11.26 -8.79 19.29
N GLU A 497 -10.22 -9.23 18.58
CA GLU A 497 -9.96 -8.79 17.20
C GLU A 497 -11.00 -9.33 16.20
N LEU A 498 -11.56 -10.52 16.43
CA LEU A 498 -12.63 -11.11 15.62
C LEU A 498 -13.99 -10.43 15.87
N ALA A 499 -14.42 -10.33 17.13
CA ALA A 499 -15.79 -9.97 17.51
C ALA A 499 -15.99 -8.46 17.71
N GLU A 500 -15.00 -7.76 18.27
CA GLU A 500 -15.13 -6.34 18.58
C GLU A 500 -14.48 -5.45 17.52
N SER A 501 -13.22 -5.71 17.17
CA SER A 501 -12.43 -4.83 16.28
C SER A 501 -12.52 -5.21 14.79
N CYS A 502 -13.00 -6.41 14.47
CA CYS A 502 -13.16 -6.95 13.11
C CYS A 502 -11.92 -6.79 12.23
N THR A 503 -10.73 -7.07 12.76
CA THR A 503 -9.46 -6.99 12.02
C THR A 503 -9.03 -8.34 11.44
N VAL A 504 -9.70 -9.42 11.84
CA VAL A 504 -9.49 -10.81 11.43
C VAL A 504 -10.83 -11.51 11.26
N ALA A 505 -10.92 -12.43 10.31
CA ALA A 505 -12.06 -13.31 10.09
C ALA A 505 -11.62 -14.77 10.27
N VAL A 506 -12.47 -15.56 10.94
CA VAL A 506 -12.28 -16.99 11.15
C VAL A 506 -13.57 -17.69 10.76
N ASP A 507 -13.47 -18.72 9.91
CA ASP A 507 -14.64 -19.47 9.42
C ASP A 507 -15.27 -20.35 10.52
N LYS A 508 -14.44 -20.98 11.35
CA LYS A 508 -14.82 -21.88 12.45
C LYS A 508 -14.21 -21.40 13.78
N PRO A 509 -14.79 -20.36 14.40
CA PRO A 509 -14.24 -19.74 15.61
C PRO A 509 -14.27 -20.66 16.84
N ASP A 510 -15.14 -21.66 16.85
CA ASP A 510 -15.24 -22.73 17.85
C ASP A 510 -13.98 -23.60 17.93
N MET A 511 -13.17 -23.66 16.87
CA MET A 511 -11.91 -24.40 16.84
C MET A 511 -10.73 -23.63 17.46
N LEU A 512 -10.86 -22.32 17.70
CA LEU A 512 -9.77 -21.48 18.21
C LEU A 512 -9.18 -21.96 19.56
N PRO A 513 -9.97 -22.46 20.54
CA PRO A 513 -9.43 -23.00 21.79
C PRO A 513 -8.53 -24.22 21.58
N HIS A 514 -8.71 -24.97 20.49
CA HIS A 514 -7.87 -26.13 20.13
C HIS A 514 -6.54 -25.71 19.46
N ILE A 515 -6.48 -24.50 18.90
CA ILE A 515 -5.25 -23.88 18.37
C ILE A 515 -4.51 -23.16 19.50
N PHE A 516 -5.20 -22.26 20.19
CA PHE A 516 -4.67 -21.44 21.28
C PHE A 516 -5.00 -22.08 22.63
N LEU A 517 -4.40 -23.24 22.88
CA LEU A 517 -4.57 -24.00 24.11
C LEU A 517 -4.30 -23.13 25.35
N LYS A 518 -5.21 -23.21 26.33
CA LYS A 518 -5.07 -22.54 27.63
C LYS A 518 -3.95 -23.19 28.45
N LYS A 519 -2.70 -22.86 28.13
CA LYS A 519 -1.52 -23.21 28.94
C LYS A 519 -1.33 -22.14 30.03
N GLY A 520 -0.93 -22.57 31.22
CA GLY A 520 -0.58 -21.65 32.31
C GLY A 520 0.53 -20.70 31.85
N ALA A 521 0.42 -19.43 32.23
CA ALA A 521 1.35 -18.41 31.76
C ALA A 521 2.79 -18.72 32.22
N LEU A 522 3.74 -18.74 31.28
CA LEU A 522 5.13 -19.12 31.53
C LEU A 522 5.88 -18.02 32.29
N PRO A 523 6.83 -18.37 33.19
CA PRO A 523 7.72 -17.39 33.79
C PRO A 523 8.68 -16.82 32.72
N LEU A 524 9.11 -15.57 32.91
CA LEU A 524 10.11 -14.95 32.05
C LEU A 524 11.45 -15.68 32.20
N ARG A 525 11.87 -16.41 31.16
CA ARG A 525 13.18 -17.05 31.05
C ARG A 525 13.97 -16.30 29.97
N ALA A 526 15.05 -15.64 30.38
CA ALA A 526 15.92 -14.86 29.49
C ALA A 526 17.36 -15.35 29.63
N SER A 527 18.12 -15.32 28.53
CA SER A 527 19.52 -15.76 28.51
C SER A 527 20.49 -14.75 29.12
N GLY A 528 20.09 -13.47 29.24
CA GLY A 528 20.92 -12.41 29.80
C GLY A 528 20.15 -11.20 30.36
N LEU A 529 20.87 -10.32 31.07
CA LEU A 529 20.30 -9.16 31.77
C LEU A 529 19.62 -8.15 30.83
N ALA A 530 20.22 -7.87 29.68
CA ALA A 530 19.66 -6.93 28.71
C ALA A 530 18.36 -7.46 28.08
N GLU A 531 18.28 -8.77 27.83
CA GLU A 531 17.06 -9.43 27.35
C GLU A 531 15.99 -9.40 28.43
N TYR A 532 16.33 -9.78 29.67
CA TYR A 532 15.43 -9.73 30.80
C TYR A 532 14.85 -8.33 31.02
N ALA A 533 15.70 -7.29 31.06
CA ALA A 533 15.28 -5.90 31.24
C ALA A 533 14.32 -5.44 30.13
N ALA A 534 14.59 -5.82 28.88
CA ALA A 534 13.76 -5.43 27.76
C ALA A 534 12.38 -6.10 27.76
N PHE A 535 12.29 -7.39 28.05
CA PHE A 535 10.99 -8.06 28.14
C PHE A 535 10.22 -7.65 29.40
N ARG A 536 10.90 -7.27 30.49
CA ARG A 536 10.27 -6.59 31.62
C ARG A 536 9.72 -5.22 31.24
N LEU A 537 10.43 -4.45 30.42
CA LEU A 537 9.92 -3.19 29.90
C LEU A 537 8.68 -3.40 29.02
N ILE A 538 8.72 -4.36 28.08
CA ILE A 538 7.57 -4.74 27.24
C ILE A 538 6.37 -5.10 28.11
N GLN A 539 6.58 -5.94 29.13
CA GLN A 539 5.54 -6.32 30.09
C GLN A 539 4.96 -5.11 30.83
N ALA A 540 5.81 -4.20 31.31
CA ALA A 540 5.39 -3.01 32.05
C ALA A 540 4.66 -1.96 31.20
N LEU A 541 4.96 -1.91 29.90
CA LEU A 541 4.31 -1.00 28.95
C LEU A 541 3.04 -1.58 28.30
N ARG A 542 2.83 -2.90 28.39
CA ARG A 542 1.72 -3.61 27.74
C ARG A 542 0.36 -3.13 28.25
N ARG A 543 -0.57 -2.89 27.32
CA ARG A 543 -1.96 -2.48 27.58
C ARG A 543 -2.87 -3.02 26.51
N THR A 544 -4.04 -3.53 26.91
CA THR A 544 -5.06 -3.97 25.97
C THR A 544 -5.45 -2.81 25.05
N PRO A 545 -5.43 -3.01 23.72
CA PRO A 545 -5.72 -1.93 22.79
C PRO A 545 -7.20 -1.56 22.88
N GLU A 546 -7.53 -0.29 22.66
CA GLU A 546 -8.92 0.13 22.61
C GLU A 546 -9.65 -0.57 21.43
N PRO A 547 -10.91 -0.99 21.61
CA PRO A 547 -11.72 -1.54 20.52
C PRO A 547 -11.88 -0.51 19.39
N ILE A 548 -11.78 -0.97 18.14
CA ILE A 548 -11.97 -0.09 16.98
C ILE A 548 -13.46 0.27 16.91
N ARG A 549 -13.79 1.57 17.01
CA ARG A 549 -15.18 2.05 16.98
C ARG A 549 -15.85 1.75 15.65
N ARG A 550 -17.00 1.08 15.69
CA ARG A 550 -17.82 0.73 14.53
C ARG A 550 -18.78 1.88 14.15
N PRO A 551 -18.90 2.25 12.86
CA PRO A 551 -20.04 3.06 12.42
C PRO A 551 -21.31 2.22 12.53
N MET A 552 -22.30 2.66 13.32
CA MET A 552 -23.54 1.92 13.60
C MET A 552 -24.23 1.43 12.32
N THR A 553 -24.56 0.13 12.29
CA THR A 553 -25.43 -0.45 11.27
C THR A 553 -26.89 -0.31 11.69
N SER A 554 -27.83 -0.29 10.73
CA SER A 554 -29.27 -0.11 11.03
C SER A 554 -29.90 -1.29 11.79
N ALA A 555 -29.21 -2.44 11.84
CA ALA A 555 -29.61 -3.60 12.64
C ALA A 555 -29.26 -3.41 14.13
N GLU A 556 -28.26 -2.59 14.46
CA GLU A 556 -27.87 -2.31 15.85
C GLU A 556 -28.77 -1.25 16.51
N ASP A 557 -29.37 -0.35 15.71
CA ASP A 557 -30.40 0.60 16.17
C ASP A 557 -31.68 -0.12 16.66
N SER A 558 -31.98 -1.32 16.14
CA SER A 558 -33.17 -2.09 16.49
C SER A 558 -32.99 -2.99 17.72
N LEU A 559 -31.74 -3.19 18.18
CA LEU A 559 -31.40 -4.07 19.31
C LEU A 559 -30.86 -3.31 20.54
N GLY A 560 -31.02 -1.99 20.61
CA GLY A 560 -30.60 -1.20 21.78
C GLY A 560 -29.11 -1.37 22.10
N GLY A 561 -28.26 -1.39 21.08
CA GLY A 561 -26.84 -1.67 21.22
C GLY A 561 -26.11 -0.67 22.11
N GLN A 562 -25.93 -1.01 23.38
CA GLN A 562 -24.92 -0.37 24.22
C GLN A 562 -23.55 -0.60 23.55
N ALA A 563 -22.87 0.49 23.17
CA ALA A 563 -21.45 0.43 22.85
C ALA A 563 -20.74 -0.25 24.03
N SER A 564 -19.93 -1.27 23.75
CA SER A 564 -19.10 -1.93 24.77
C SER A 564 -18.34 -0.88 25.57
N THR A 565 -18.75 -0.66 26.81
CA THR A 565 -18.10 0.21 27.80
C THR A 565 -17.05 -0.57 28.59
N ARG A 566 -16.43 -1.60 28.00
CA ARG A 566 -15.31 -2.30 28.64
C ARG A 566 -14.14 -1.34 28.76
N LYS A 567 -13.90 -0.86 29.98
CA LYS A 567 -12.69 -0.12 30.33
C LYS A 567 -11.47 -1.00 30.04
N PRO A 568 -10.39 -0.46 29.45
CA PRO A 568 -9.17 -1.22 29.23
C PRO A 568 -8.69 -1.82 30.56
N VAL A 569 -8.57 -3.14 30.60
CA VAL A 569 -8.05 -3.86 31.77
C VAL A 569 -6.56 -3.60 31.85
N ASP A 570 -6.08 -3.16 33.01
CA ASP A 570 -4.65 -2.99 33.25
C ASP A 570 -3.97 -4.34 33.39
N ILE A 571 -3.31 -4.79 32.31
CA ILE A 571 -2.66 -6.10 32.24
C ILE A 571 -1.18 -6.08 32.66
N ARG A 572 -0.69 -4.99 33.27
CA ARG A 572 0.72 -4.86 33.68
C ARG A 572 1.15 -5.86 34.77
N GLY A 573 0.20 -6.37 35.55
CA GLY A 573 0.44 -7.42 36.56
C GLY A 573 0.52 -8.84 35.98
N PHE A 574 0.21 -9.03 34.69
CA PHE A 574 0.18 -10.35 34.05
C PHE A 574 1.58 -10.75 33.58
N ARG A 575 1.84 -12.06 33.52
CA ARG A 575 3.10 -12.62 32.99
C ARG A 575 3.27 -12.27 31.50
N ILE A 576 4.45 -12.54 30.96
CA ILE A 576 4.73 -12.36 29.52
C ILE A 576 3.70 -13.10 28.66
N SER A 577 3.40 -12.55 27.49
CA SER A 577 2.41 -13.18 26.59
C SER A 577 2.95 -14.51 26.04
N PRO A 578 2.08 -15.44 25.64
CA PRO A 578 2.49 -16.68 24.98
C PRO A 578 3.37 -16.45 23.74
N MET A 579 3.13 -15.37 23.00
CA MET A 579 3.94 -14.99 21.83
C MET A 579 5.34 -14.48 22.25
N ASP A 580 5.45 -13.69 23.33
CA ASP A 580 6.75 -13.29 23.89
C ASP A 580 7.56 -14.51 24.34
N ALA A 581 6.89 -15.46 25.02
CA ALA A 581 7.52 -16.70 25.49
C ALA A 581 8.02 -17.54 24.31
N TYR A 582 7.23 -17.66 23.24
CA TYR A 582 7.64 -18.32 22.01
C TYR A 582 8.91 -17.69 21.41
N VAL A 583 8.95 -16.36 21.28
CA VAL A 583 10.11 -15.64 20.73
C VAL A 583 11.37 -15.88 21.60
N LEU A 584 11.23 -15.86 22.93
CA LEU A 584 12.33 -16.09 23.85
C LEU A 584 12.90 -17.51 23.78
N GLU A 585 12.02 -18.51 23.64
CA GLU A 585 12.39 -19.92 23.67
C GLU A 585 12.89 -20.43 22.30
N HIS A 586 12.29 -19.98 21.20
CA HIS A 586 12.53 -20.54 19.85
C HIS A 586 13.20 -19.56 18.88
N GLY A 587 13.27 -18.26 19.21
CA GLY A 587 13.84 -17.25 18.32
C GLY A 587 15.38 -17.28 18.26
N SER A 588 15.94 -17.00 17.08
CA SER A 588 17.37 -16.68 16.95
C SER A 588 17.69 -15.30 17.52
N ASP A 589 18.96 -14.99 17.83
CA ASP A 589 19.34 -13.69 18.41
C ASP A 589 18.92 -12.49 17.55
N SER A 590 19.05 -12.62 16.23
CA SER A 590 18.56 -11.63 15.25
C SER A 590 17.04 -11.44 15.35
N PHE A 591 16.29 -12.54 15.41
CA PHE A 591 14.83 -12.53 15.51
C PHE A 591 14.35 -11.92 16.83
N LYS A 592 14.98 -12.29 17.96
CA LYS A 592 14.68 -11.71 19.29
C LYS A 592 14.97 -10.22 19.32
N SER A 593 16.13 -9.80 18.79
CA SER A 593 16.51 -8.38 18.75
C SER A 593 15.54 -7.55 17.90
N MET A 594 15.14 -8.09 16.74
CA MET A 594 14.14 -7.48 15.85
C MET A 594 12.78 -7.36 16.54
N TYR A 595 12.27 -8.43 17.17
CA TYR A 595 11.00 -8.42 17.88
C TYR A 595 11.01 -7.43 19.04
N ARG A 596 12.02 -7.51 19.92
CA ARG A 596 12.19 -6.61 21.06
C ARG A 596 12.19 -5.15 20.64
N SER A 597 12.98 -4.80 19.61
CA SER A 597 13.06 -3.43 19.10
C SER A 597 11.70 -2.97 18.56
N THR A 598 11.04 -3.81 17.77
CA THR A 598 9.76 -3.50 17.15
C THR A 598 8.64 -3.30 18.17
N VAL A 599 8.48 -4.23 19.12
CA VAL A 599 7.44 -4.17 20.15
C VAL A 599 7.69 -3.04 21.16
N SER A 600 8.94 -2.85 21.60
CA SER A 600 9.28 -1.75 22.51
C SER A 600 8.95 -0.39 21.89
N ARG A 601 9.32 -0.17 20.61
CA ARG A 601 8.98 1.07 19.89
C ARG A 601 7.47 1.25 19.75
N LEU A 602 6.75 0.18 19.43
CA LEU A 602 5.29 0.23 19.31
C LEU A 602 4.63 0.64 20.62
N PHE A 603 5.04 0.03 21.75
CA PHE A 603 4.46 0.32 23.05
C PHE A 603 4.85 1.70 23.58
N LEU A 604 6.08 2.15 23.33
CA LEU A 604 6.48 3.53 23.61
C LEU A 604 5.67 4.53 22.79
N ALA A 605 5.44 4.24 21.51
CA ALA A 605 4.62 5.08 20.64
C ALA A 605 3.18 5.16 21.13
N ASP A 606 2.57 4.02 21.47
CA ASP A 606 1.22 3.96 22.05
C ASP A 606 1.13 4.77 23.35
N ARG A 607 2.13 4.62 24.24
CA ARG A 607 2.10 5.22 25.57
C ARG A 607 2.35 6.73 25.59
N PHE A 608 3.29 7.20 24.78
CA PHE A 608 3.84 8.56 24.87
C PHE A 608 3.66 9.40 23.60
N PHE A 609 3.31 8.78 22.46
CA PHE A 609 3.27 9.44 21.16
C PHE A 609 1.97 9.18 20.39
N LEU A 610 0.86 8.99 21.11
CA LEU A 610 -0.49 8.82 20.54
C LEU A 610 -0.58 7.64 19.53
N GLY A 611 0.22 6.59 19.73
CA GLY A 611 0.32 5.45 18.81
C GLY A 611 1.11 5.73 17.52
N SER A 612 1.68 6.94 17.36
CA SER A 612 2.41 7.33 16.15
C SER A 612 3.89 6.97 16.24
N LEU A 613 4.28 5.93 15.50
CA LEU A 613 5.69 5.56 15.30
C LEU A 613 6.48 6.66 14.56
N GLU A 614 5.82 7.43 13.71
CA GLU A 614 6.45 8.57 13.00
C GLU A 614 6.78 9.69 13.97
N LEU A 615 5.88 9.99 14.92
CA LEU A 615 6.13 11.01 15.95
C LEU A 615 7.28 10.58 16.88
N LEU A 616 7.29 9.31 17.31
CA LEU A 616 8.41 8.75 18.06
C LEU A 616 9.74 8.90 17.29
N SER A 617 9.73 8.58 15.99
CA SER A 617 10.92 8.67 15.14
C SER A 617 11.37 10.13 14.93
N ALA A 618 10.44 11.08 14.82
CA ALA A 618 10.74 12.50 14.73
C ALA A 618 11.36 13.04 16.03
N VAL A 619 10.85 12.62 17.20
CA VAL A 619 11.43 13.00 18.49
C VAL A 619 12.81 12.38 18.67
N GLU A 620 12.99 11.11 18.29
CA GLU A 620 14.31 10.47 18.27
C GLU A 620 15.31 11.24 17.40
N LEU A 621 14.88 11.66 16.20
CA LEU A 621 15.68 12.47 15.29
C LEU A 621 16.08 13.81 15.93
N MET A 622 15.13 14.50 16.56
CA MET A 622 15.35 15.77 17.25
C MET A 622 16.31 15.61 18.44
N CYS A 623 16.18 14.55 19.22
CA CYS A 623 17.10 14.25 20.33
C CYS A 623 18.52 13.97 19.82
N ARG A 624 18.68 13.20 18.74
CA ARG A 624 19.98 12.95 18.11
C ARG A 624 20.62 14.24 17.60
N ALA A 625 19.85 15.04 16.85
CA ALA A 625 20.30 16.34 16.36
C ALA A 625 20.69 17.29 17.50
N GLY A 626 19.88 17.33 18.57
CA GLY A 626 20.15 18.13 19.76
C GLY A 626 21.40 17.66 20.51
N PHE A 627 21.61 16.35 20.67
CA PHE A 627 22.81 15.81 21.29
C PHE A 627 24.06 16.09 20.44
N ALA A 628 23.97 15.91 19.11
CA ALA A 628 25.04 16.29 18.20
C ALA A 628 25.39 17.79 18.30
N TYR A 629 24.36 18.65 18.37
CA TYR A 629 24.55 20.08 18.56
C TYR A 629 25.21 20.41 19.91
N LEU A 630 24.68 19.88 21.02
CA LEU A 630 25.28 20.09 22.34
C LEU A 630 26.72 19.62 22.41
N LEU A 631 27.00 18.44 21.83
CA LEU A 631 28.34 17.88 21.77
C LEU A 631 29.27 18.81 20.99
N VAL A 632 28.87 19.26 19.80
CA VAL A 632 29.70 20.16 18.97
C VAL A 632 29.84 21.56 19.60
N SER A 633 28.76 22.15 20.09
CA SER A 633 28.75 23.48 20.70
C SER A 633 29.56 23.56 21.99
N ALA A 634 29.64 22.47 22.76
CA ALA A 634 30.52 22.38 23.94
C ALA A 634 32.02 22.48 23.60
N PHE A 635 32.39 22.50 22.32
CA PHE A 635 33.77 22.65 21.86
C PHE A 635 34.04 24.01 21.17
N TYR A 636 33.00 24.74 20.75
CA TYR A 636 33.14 26.07 20.15
C TYR A 636 32.99 27.21 21.18
N HIS A 637 32.56 26.88 22.40
CA HIS A 637 32.59 27.71 23.59
C HIS A 637 33.59 27.14 24.58
#